data_AF-A0A835ADJ8-F1
#
_entry.id   AF-A0A835ADJ8-F1
#
_cell.length_a   1.000
_cell.length_b   1.000
_cell.length_c   1.000
_cell.angle_alpha   90.00
_cell.angle_beta   90.00
_cell.angle_gamma   90.00
#
_symmetry.space_group_name_H-M   'P 1'
#
loop_
_entity.id
_entity.type
_entity.pdbx_description
1 polymer ?
#
loop_
_entity_poly.entity_id
_entity_poly.type
_entity_poly.pdbx_seq_one_letter_code
_entity_poly.pdbx_strand_id
1 'polypeptide(L)'
;MSGVFCAYGPGEVVVVFSSTRDPRSIVTHGTRVYFFTDHAGTHATPTPPRAPAHSHTRGSNPTTCRSAGSATLRPPDQTLSMAWVTIVDVSYVAAPPHAAIKLNAMEAQWVVTPVLQHLLLFDADGHLPPFHEAVQSLRSSLAATLATHAPLAGKVHYLADTGEDDGNGCGVRFVVAETDADARRLVRDEDHDAVTFERLVPEVDMSVLPAPVLAVQVTRLGGARGGGLALGLTVHHAVADGRSLWRFVEAWAAACRGDAPHQPPPCFDRSRVRMPGGDELVRTVLRKYAPDLPMVKMPAVLQEDRLRFTRRTFTLDAAQIARLKETIVRVAEEAQGGAPLRRAPSTFVAVVALLWTCAVRGRSIPPDDDVFLFFLADIRGRLDPPAGADYFGTCLAACLTRLPARELHGEGALVTAAAAVQGTIRKMAEDPLGFWPGWEFLKVPSDRTVSVDRLMNVSGSPGFGAYDAGDFGWGKPRRTENVRMNHDGQVALVRARDGGGVQVAVSMLRRDHVDAFHIYVVVRAIVAARAARVRAATKAAVRARHLCPQNVQTRRVFLAVIFPTHATPTPPALERRRYITYRHAVRIRPVDPLLLCRLRSMLRAPDTMASVTIVDVSYVAAPPHAPIKLNAMEAQWHLLLFDAGDDDDGHLPPFDDVVQSLRSSLGATLATHAPLAGKVHCLADTGEVAICSSTEDGGGVRFVVAETDADARRLARDEDHNALTFERLVPEVDMTSLPAPVLAVQATRLGGGGLALGLTVHHAVADGRSLWRFVEAWATTCRGDAPPQPPPCFDRSRVRMPGGDDLARTILRKYAPDLPVVTMPEALHQDRLRFTRRTITLDAPQIARLKETIVRVAEEAQGGAPMRRAPSTFVAVIALVWTCAVRGRSIPPDDDVFLFFFADIRDRLDPPAGADYFGACLTGCLVKLPARELHAEDALLTAAAAVQDTIRKMAEDPLGSWPGWEFLKLAGNRSVPLDRLMNVSGSSGFGAYDAGDFGWGKPRRTENVRMNHDGQVALVRARDGGGGVQVAVSMLRRDHVDAFHSELHKLLG
;
A
#
# COMPACT_ATOMS: atom_id res chain seq x y z
N MET A 1 23.62 -46.51 -10.43
CA MET A 1 24.85 -45.66 -10.48
C MET A 1 24.98 -44.93 -9.16
N SER A 2 26.19 -44.50 -8.78
CA SER A 2 26.49 -43.90 -7.48
C SER A 2 25.81 -42.54 -7.28
N GLY A 3 24.86 -42.45 -6.36
CA GLY A 3 24.32 -41.18 -5.89
C GLY A 3 25.32 -40.51 -4.95
N VAL A 4 25.89 -39.37 -5.36
CA VAL A 4 26.72 -38.54 -4.49
C VAL A 4 25.79 -37.67 -3.66
N PHE A 5 25.49 -38.11 -2.43
CA PHE A 5 24.88 -37.24 -1.43
C PHE A 5 25.91 -36.22 -0.96
N CYS A 6 25.84 -35.00 -1.48
CA CYS A 6 26.57 -33.87 -0.91
C CYS A 6 25.96 -33.55 0.47
N ALA A 7 26.74 -33.73 1.53
CA ALA A 7 26.35 -33.27 2.86
C ALA A 7 26.51 -31.74 2.93
N TYR A 8 25.39 -31.03 2.97
CA TYR A 8 25.33 -29.59 3.24
C TYR A 8 25.27 -29.35 4.76
N GLY A 9 25.73 -28.18 5.22
CA GLY A 9 25.82 -27.87 6.65
C GLY A 9 24.53 -27.23 7.22
N PRO A 10 24.40 -27.19 8.55
CA PRO A 10 23.38 -26.44 9.27
C PRO A 10 23.22 -24.97 8.84
N GLY A 11 21.95 -24.56 8.70
CA GLY A 11 21.55 -23.16 8.51
C GLY A 11 21.90 -22.56 7.14
N GLU A 12 21.73 -23.33 6.05
CA GLU A 12 22.10 -22.92 4.69
C GLU A 12 20.88 -22.55 3.82
N VAL A 13 21.07 -21.64 2.85
CA VAL A 13 20.07 -21.27 1.84
C VAL A 13 20.58 -21.64 0.45
N VAL A 14 19.77 -22.40 -0.29
CA VAL A 14 20.15 -23.10 -1.54
C VAL A 14 19.04 -23.01 -2.59
N VAL A 15 19.39 -23.11 -3.87
CA VAL A 15 18.44 -23.34 -4.98
C VAL A 15 18.40 -24.84 -5.28
N VAL A 16 17.22 -25.48 -5.23
CA VAL A 16 17.06 -26.96 -5.27
C VAL A 16 16.14 -27.39 -6.43
N PHE A 17 16.31 -28.65 -6.87
CA PHE A 17 15.49 -29.33 -7.88
C PHE A 17 15.38 -30.83 -7.56
N SER A 18 14.18 -31.43 -7.72
CA SER A 18 13.90 -32.84 -7.38
C SER A 18 13.94 -33.77 -8.61
N SER A 19 14.51 -34.97 -8.48
CA SER A 19 14.73 -35.89 -9.62
C SER A 19 13.49 -36.73 -9.97
N THR A 20 13.08 -36.72 -11.23
CA THR A 20 11.80 -37.31 -11.69
C THR A 20 11.82 -38.83 -11.91
N ARG A 21 10.63 -39.45 -11.94
CA ARG A 21 10.36 -40.75 -12.58
C ARG A 21 9.43 -40.58 -13.78
N ASP A 22 9.86 -41.15 -14.91
CA ASP A 22 9.20 -41.40 -16.21
C ASP A 22 8.00 -40.52 -16.67
N PRO A 23 8.19 -39.64 -17.67
CA PRO A 23 7.11 -38.85 -18.27
C PRO A 23 6.39 -39.60 -19.41
N ARG A 24 5.38 -40.43 -19.08
CA ARG A 24 4.52 -41.07 -20.09
C ARG A 24 3.03 -40.95 -19.78
N SER A 25 2.28 -40.54 -20.82
CA SER A 25 0.85 -40.22 -20.82
C SER A 25 0.41 -39.04 -19.95
N ILE A 26 -0.05 -37.97 -20.62
CA ILE A 26 -1.39 -37.38 -20.44
C ILE A 26 -1.65 -36.62 -21.76
N VAL A 27 -2.73 -36.99 -22.46
CA VAL A 27 -3.27 -36.21 -23.57
C VAL A 27 -4.45 -35.42 -23.01
N THR A 28 -4.46 -34.11 -23.19
CA THR A 28 -5.49 -33.23 -22.62
C THR A 28 -6.80 -33.33 -23.40
N HIS A 29 -7.90 -33.57 -22.69
CA HIS A 29 -9.25 -33.11 -23.05
C HIS A 29 -9.86 -32.47 -21.78
N GLY A 30 -10.56 -31.35 -21.94
CA GLY A 30 -10.69 -30.36 -20.85
C GLY A 30 -11.87 -30.55 -19.90
N THR A 31 -11.62 -30.26 -18.62
CA THR A 31 -12.63 -30.04 -17.57
C THR A 31 -12.19 -28.85 -16.71
N ARG A 32 -13.14 -28.10 -16.12
CA ARG A 32 -12.83 -27.05 -15.13
C ARG A 32 -12.29 -27.67 -13.84
N VAL A 33 -11.21 -27.15 -13.30
CA VAL A 33 -10.65 -27.57 -12.00
C VAL A 33 -11.14 -26.62 -10.89
N TYR A 34 -11.76 -27.18 -9.86
CA TYR A 34 -11.93 -26.53 -8.55
C TYR A 34 -10.76 -26.95 -7.65
N PHE A 35 -10.29 -26.06 -6.77
CA PHE A 35 -9.34 -26.42 -5.72
C PHE A 35 -10.09 -27.00 -4.52
N PHE A 36 -9.99 -28.32 -4.30
CA PHE A 36 -10.25 -28.96 -3.01
C PHE A 36 -9.36 -30.18 -2.80
N THR A 37 -9.13 -30.51 -1.53
CA THR A 37 -8.27 -31.61 -1.06
C THR A 37 -8.93 -32.99 -1.21
N ASP A 38 -8.10 -34.02 -1.32
CA ASP A 38 -8.50 -35.40 -1.63
C ASP A 38 -9.19 -36.13 -0.46
N HIS A 39 -10.32 -36.80 -0.75
CA HIS A 39 -10.93 -37.87 0.04
C HIS A 39 -11.81 -38.74 -0.91
N ALA A 40 -11.63 -40.06 -0.88
CA ALA A 40 -12.17 -40.97 -1.90
C ALA A 40 -13.60 -41.48 -1.61
N GLY A 41 -14.41 -41.69 -2.66
CA GLY A 41 -15.75 -42.29 -2.58
C GLY A 41 -16.36 -42.61 -3.95
N THR A 42 -16.78 -43.87 -4.17
CA THR A 42 -17.08 -44.47 -5.49
C THR A 42 -18.52 -44.30 -6.02
N HIS A 43 -18.65 -44.05 -7.34
CA HIS A 43 -19.82 -44.34 -8.23
C HIS A 43 -21.18 -43.67 -7.91
N ALA A 44 -22.15 -43.45 -8.83
CA ALA A 44 -22.33 -43.85 -10.24
C ALA A 44 -23.03 -42.75 -11.11
N THR A 45 -23.27 -43.01 -12.40
CA THR A 45 -23.76 -42.06 -13.44
C THR A 45 -25.28 -42.09 -13.72
N PRO A 46 -25.85 -40.97 -14.20
CA PRO A 46 -27.03 -40.99 -15.09
C PRO A 46 -26.87 -40.12 -16.38
N THR A 47 -27.66 -40.42 -17.42
CA THR A 47 -27.75 -39.66 -18.69
C THR A 47 -29.09 -38.90 -18.87
N PRO A 48 -29.15 -37.83 -19.71
CA PRO A 48 -30.31 -36.91 -19.87
C PRO A 48 -31.09 -37.23 -21.19
N PRO A 49 -31.81 -36.32 -21.91
CA PRO A 49 -32.29 -34.94 -21.65
C PRO A 49 -33.76 -34.64 -22.10
N ARG A 50 -34.25 -33.38 -21.99
CA ARG A 50 -34.81 -32.57 -23.12
C ARG A 50 -35.33 -31.16 -22.73
N ALA A 51 -35.39 -30.26 -23.73
CA ALA A 51 -36.03 -28.92 -23.73
C ALA A 51 -37.34 -28.94 -24.60
N PRO A 52 -38.09 -27.82 -24.86
CA PRO A 52 -37.63 -26.68 -25.68
C PRO A 52 -37.93 -25.23 -25.18
N ALA A 53 -38.73 -24.42 -25.91
CA ALA A 53 -38.34 -23.04 -26.28
C ALA A 53 -39.51 -22.12 -26.79
N HIS A 54 -39.18 -21.06 -27.57
CA HIS A 54 -40.04 -20.14 -28.39
C HIS A 54 -40.65 -18.88 -27.68
N SER A 55 -41.00 -17.75 -28.35
CA SER A 55 -40.50 -17.06 -29.59
C SER A 55 -41.22 -15.70 -29.91
N HIS A 56 -40.54 -14.77 -30.63
CA HIS A 56 -41.10 -13.79 -31.63
C HIS A 56 -42.03 -12.61 -31.16
N THR A 57 -42.28 -11.46 -31.85
CA THR A 57 -41.77 -10.78 -33.10
C THR A 57 -42.20 -9.29 -33.24
N ARG A 58 -41.38 -8.44 -33.93
CA ARG A 58 -41.67 -7.25 -34.85
C ARG A 58 -42.64 -6.11 -34.42
N GLY A 59 -42.60 -4.85 -34.91
CA GLY A 59 -41.78 -4.15 -35.93
C GLY A 59 -41.16 -2.83 -35.40
N SER A 60 -41.19 -1.63 -36.01
CA SER A 60 -41.62 -1.10 -37.33
C SER A 60 -41.00 0.31 -37.61
N ASN A 61 -41.29 1.00 -38.75
CA ASN A 61 -40.81 2.35 -39.17
C ASN A 61 -41.65 2.84 -40.41
N PRO A 62 -41.43 4.00 -41.12
CA PRO A 62 -40.66 5.24 -40.87
C PRO A 62 -41.38 6.58 -41.25
N THR A 63 -40.77 7.76 -41.00
CA THR A 63 -40.51 8.88 -41.99
C THR A 63 -39.90 10.15 -41.35
N THR A 64 -39.50 11.12 -42.18
CA THR A 64 -38.55 12.22 -41.89
C THR A 64 -39.15 13.62 -41.71
N CYS A 65 -38.52 14.44 -40.85
CA CYS A 65 -38.15 15.83 -41.21
C CYS A 65 -36.95 16.34 -40.38
N ARG A 66 -36.34 17.48 -40.73
CA ARG A 66 -35.16 18.07 -40.06
C ARG A 66 -35.41 19.50 -39.59
N SER A 67 -34.90 19.82 -38.40
CA SER A 67 -34.42 21.16 -38.03
C SER A 67 -33.14 21.02 -37.18
N ALA A 68 -32.34 22.07 -37.05
CA ALA A 68 -31.00 22.01 -36.45
C ALA A 68 -30.83 22.97 -35.28
N GLY A 69 -30.13 22.54 -34.23
CA GLY A 69 -29.87 23.34 -33.02
C GLY A 69 -28.59 22.93 -32.29
N SER A 70 -27.58 23.79 -32.37
CA SER A 70 -26.35 23.95 -31.56
C SER A 70 -25.64 22.74 -30.92
N ALA A 71 -24.30 22.75 -31.02
CA ALA A 71 -23.40 21.97 -30.18
C ALA A 71 -22.53 22.86 -29.26
N THR A 72 -22.26 22.36 -28.06
CA THR A 72 -21.15 22.77 -27.17
C THR A 72 -20.41 21.51 -26.71
N LEU A 73 -19.09 21.60 -26.57
CA LEU A 73 -18.25 20.43 -26.27
C LEU A 73 -18.27 20.09 -24.77
N ARG A 74 -18.22 18.79 -24.45
CA ARG A 74 -17.74 18.30 -23.16
C ARG A 74 -16.23 18.01 -23.25
N PRO A 75 -15.47 18.11 -22.15
CA PRO A 75 -14.09 17.63 -22.11
C PRO A 75 -14.03 16.10 -22.31
N PRO A 76 -12.86 15.54 -22.71
CA PRO A 76 -12.67 14.10 -22.79
C PRO A 76 -12.72 13.47 -21.39
N ASP A 77 -13.59 12.49 -21.23
CA ASP A 77 -13.88 11.82 -19.96
C ASP A 77 -12.80 10.77 -19.65
N GLN A 78 -11.80 11.12 -18.83
CA GLN A 78 -10.74 10.18 -18.40
C GLN A 78 -11.23 9.25 -17.27
N THR A 79 -12.28 8.49 -17.56
CA THR A 79 -12.65 7.35 -16.72
C THR A 79 -11.58 6.26 -16.81
N LEU A 80 -10.87 6.02 -15.71
CA LEU A 80 -9.99 4.86 -15.54
C LEU A 80 -10.83 3.59 -15.42
N SER A 81 -11.24 3.05 -16.58
CA SER A 81 -11.78 1.69 -16.67
C SER A 81 -10.76 0.71 -16.08
N MET A 82 -11.13 0.04 -14.98
CA MET A 82 -10.29 -0.97 -14.35
C MET A 82 -10.25 -2.21 -15.23
N ALA A 83 -9.22 -2.33 -16.07
CA ALA A 83 -9.04 -3.50 -16.92
C ALA A 83 -8.84 -4.76 -16.07
N TRP A 84 -9.59 -5.81 -16.37
CA TRP A 84 -9.50 -7.08 -15.65
C TRP A 84 -8.61 -8.04 -16.41
N VAL A 85 -7.67 -8.68 -15.72
CA VAL A 85 -6.84 -9.75 -16.27
C VAL A 85 -7.48 -11.08 -15.89
N THR A 86 -7.94 -11.82 -16.89
CA THR A 86 -8.57 -13.13 -16.76
C THR A 86 -7.54 -14.20 -17.11
N ILE A 87 -7.19 -15.08 -16.17
CA ILE A 87 -6.31 -16.22 -16.42
C ILE A 87 -7.09 -17.27 -17.25
N VAL A 88 -6.46 -17.75 -18.32
CA VAL A 88 -7.03 -18.71 -19.30
C VAL A 88 -6.35 -20.08 -19.21
N ASP A 89 -5.04 -20.12 -18.96
CA ASP A 89 -4.26 -21.35 -18.78
C ASP A 89 -3.17 -21.11 -17.71
N VAL A 90 -2.84 -22.16 -16.94
CA VAL A 90 -1.70 -22.17 -16.02
C VAL A 90 -0.99 -23.50 -16.19
N SER A 91 0.26 -23.40 -16.62
CA SER A 91 1.12 -24.55 -16.93
C SER A 91 2.47 -24.38 -16.23
N TYR A 92 3.30 -25.42 -16.26
CA TYR A 92 4.67 -25.37 -15.75
C TYR A 92 5.63 -25.84 -16.85
N VAL A 93 6.70 -25.08 -17.06
CA VAL A 93 7.76 -25.44 -18.01
C VAL A 93 8.92 -26.05 -17.23
N ALA A 94 9.08 -27.36 -17.36
CA ALA A 94 10.13 -28.12 -16.70
C ALA A 94 11.52 -27.79 -17.25
N ALA A 95 12.55 -28.07 -16.44
CA ALA A 95 13.96 -28.00 -16.80
C ALA A 95 14.65 -29.36 -16.52
N PRO A 96 15.86 -29.60 -17.04
CA PRO A 96 16.69 -30.70 -16.57
C PRO A 96 17.06 -30.53 -15.08
N PRO A 97 17.31 -31.63 -14.34
CA PRO A 97 17.76 -31.53 -12.96
C PRO A 97 19.17 -30.92 -12.86
N HIS A 98 19.40 -30.15 -11.80
CA HIS A 98 20.70 -29.57 -11.45
C HIS A 98 21.03 -29.86 -9.98
N ALA A 99 22.32 -29.83 -9.62
CA ALA A 99 22.75 -29.91 -8.23
C ALA A 99 22.31 -28.66 -7.44
N ALA A 100 22.17 -28.78 -6.11
CA ALA A 100 21.76 -27.66 -5.28
C ALA A 100 22.83 -26.55 -5.22
N ILE A 101 22.41 -25.30 -5.42
CA ILE A 101 23.31 -24.13 -5.50
C ILE A 101 23.17 -23.29 -4.23
N LYS A 102 24.17 -23.36 -3.35
CA LYS A 102 24.28 -22.55 -2.13
C LYS A 102 24.51 -21.08 -2.45
N LEU A 103 23.72 -20.18 -1.89
CA LEU A 103 23.88 -18.74 -2.09
C LEU A 103 25.14 -18.20 -1.40
N ASN A 104 25.80 -17.22 -2.02
CA ASN A 104 26.90 -16.49 -1.37
C ASN A 104 26.38 -15.34 -0.49
N ALA A 105 27.25 -14.72 0.32
CA ALA A 105 26.83 -13.68 1.26
C ALA A 105 26.31 -12.38 0.59
N MET A 106 26.79 -12.09 -0.63
CA MET A 106 26.31 -10.96 -1.42
C MET A 106 24.90 -11.19 -1.96
N GLU A 107 24.51 -12.44 -2.19
CA GLU A 107 23.17 -12.89 -2.60
C GLU A 107 22.21 -13.09 -1.41
N ALA A 108 22.71 -13.55 -0.26
CA ALA A 108 21.90 -13.85 0.93
C ALA A 108 21.08 -12.66 1.44
N GLN A 109 21.61 -11.43 1.37
CA GLN A 109 20.88 -10.19 1.71
C GLN A 109 19.70 -9.90 0.77
N TRP A 110 19.64 -10.50 -0.42
CA TRP A 110 18.54 -10.31 -1.37
C TRP A 110 17.36 -11.27 -1.16
N VAL A 111 17.48 -12.23 -0.21
CA VAL A 111 16.36 -13.09 0.19
C VAL A 111 15.19 -12.24 0.69
N VAL A 112 15.46 -11.17 1.45
CA VAL A 112 14.43 -10.26 2.03
C VAL A 112 14.04 -9.08 1.12
N THR A 113 14.38 -9.13 -0.17
CA THR A 113 14.13 -8.02 -1.11
C THR A 113 12.95 -8.31 -2.05
N PRO A 114 12.23 -7.27 -2.52
CA PRO A 114 11.23 -7.42 -3.57
C PRO A 114 11.77 -8.13 -4.82
N VAL A 115 10.91 -8.93 -5.46
CA VAL A 115 11.20 -9.59 -6.74
C VAL A 115 11.42 -8.59 -7.88
N LEU A 116 12.31 -8.94 -8.81
CA LEU A 116 12.40 -8.28 -10.11
C LEU A 116 11.11 -8.57 -10.89
N GLN A 117 10.24 -7.57 -11.06
CA GLN A 117 9.08 -7.66 -11.95
C GLN A 117 9.25 -6.75 -13.16
N HIS A 118 9.29 -7.36 -14.34
CA HIS A 118 9.48 -6.66 -15.61
C HIS A 118 8.39 -7.01 -16.62
N LEU A 119 7.99 -6.01 -17.40
CA LEU A 119 6.94 -6.10 -18.39
C LEU A 119 7.49 -5.74 -19.79
N LEU A 120 7.14 -6.54 -20.79
CA LEU A 120 7.42 -6.30 -22.21
C LEU A 120 6.09 -6.18 -22.96
N LEU A 121 5.85 -5.03 -23.59
CA LEU A 121 4.60 -4.71 -24.28
C LEU A 121 4.80 -4.73 -25.80
N PHE A 122 3.99 -5.53 -26.48
CA PHE A 122 3.90 -5.64 -27.93
C PHE A 122 2.48 -5.23 -28.36
N ASP A 123 2.37 -4.59 -29.52
CA ASP A 123 1.12 -4.01 -30.03
C ASP A 123 0.75 -4.63 -31.38
N ALA A 124 -0.53 -4.57 -31.72
CA ALA A 124 -1.12 -5.13 -32.95
C ALA A 124 -0.50 -4.57 -34.23
N ASP A 125 0.10 -3.38 -34.17
CA ASP A 125 0.84 -2.76 -35.28
C ASP A 125 2.26 -3.35 -35.45
N GLY A 126 2.50 -4.59 -35.03
CA GLY A 126 3.73 -5.37 -35.24
C GLY A 126 3.43 -6.69 -35.97
N HIS A 127 4.47 -7.41 -36.39
CA HIS A 127 4.31 -8.74 -37.02
C HIS A 127 4.10 -9.84 -35.97
N LEU A 128 3.19 -9.62 -35.02
CA LEU A 128 2.80 -10.62 -34.03
C LEU A 128 2.05 -11.77 -34.73
N PRO A 129 2.45 -13.03 -34.52
CA PRO A 129 1.68 -14.18 -35.00
C PRO A 129 0.37 -14.32 -34.18
N PRO A 130 -0.58 -15.16 -34.63
CA PRO A 130 -1.76 -15.51 -33.85
C PRO A 130 -1.39 -15.84 -32.39
N PHE A 131 -2.13 -15.28 -31.42
CA PHE A 131 -1.74 -15.32 -30.01
C PHE A 131 -1.46 -16.72 -29.47
N HIS A 132 -2.15 -17.76 -29.98
CA HIS A 132 -1.85 -19.14 -29.61
C HIS A 132 -0.45 -19.57 -30.07
N GLU A 133 -0.05 -19.25 -31.31
CA GLU A 133 1.28 -19.53 -31.83
C GLU A 133 2.34 -18.76 -31.03
N ALA A 134 2.11 -17.48 -30.72
CA ALA A 134 2.98 -16.70 -29.85
C ALA A 134 3.20 -17.36 -28.48
N VAL A 135 2.12 -17.84 -27.84
CA VAL A 135 2.17 -18.58 -26.58
C VAL A 135 2.94 -19.89 -26.70
N GLN A 136 2.75 -20.67 -27.77
CA GLN A 136 3.47 -21.92 -27.97
C GLN A 136 4.96 -21.66 -28.24
N SER A 137 5.31 -20.71 -29.10
CA SER A 137 6.70 -20.31 -29.37
C SER A 137 7.42 -19.85 -28.10
N LEU A 138 6.79 -19.03 -27.26
CA LEU A 138 7.33 -18.62 -25.97
C LEU A 138 7.52 -19.81 -25.02
N ARG A 139 6.53 -20.72 -24.95
CA ARG A 139 6.56 -21.90 -24.06
C ARG A 139 7.63 -22.91 -24.46
N SER A 140 7.77 -23.22 -25.76
CA SER A 140 8.76 -24.17 -26.27
C SER A 140 10.19 -23.62 -26.21
N SER A 141 10.39 -22.35 -26.56
CA SER A 141 11.70 -21.69 -26.44
C SER A 141 12.13 -21.51 -24.98
N LEU A 142 11.19 -21.33 -24.05
CA LEU A 142 11.49 -21.31 -22.61
C LEU A 142 12.04 -22.66 -22.16
N ALA A 143 11.41 -23.77 -22.56
CA ALA A 143 11.89 -25.12 -22.26
C ALA A 143 13.31 -25.36 -22.81
N ALA A 144 13.58 -24.94 -24.05
CA ALA A 144 14.90 -25.02 -24.67
C ALA A 144 15.95 -24.16 -23.92
N THR A 145 15.57 -22.97 -23.46
CA THR A 145 16.46 -22.04 -22.73
C THR A 145 16.80 -22.57 -21.33
N LEU A 146 15.81 -23.16 -20.65
CA LEU A 146 15.97 -23.80 -19.35
C LEU A 146 16.89 -25.03 -19.38
N ALA A 147 17.18 -25.61 -20.55
CA ALA A 147 18.23 -26.63 -20.68
C ALA A 147 19.64 -26.10 -20.34
N THR A 148 19.87 -24.78 -20.43
CA THR A 148 21.11 -24.12 -19.97
C THR A 148 20.91 -23.24 -18.73
N HIS A 149 19.68 -22.84 -18.44
CA HIS A 149 19.31 -21.97 -17.31
C HIS A 149 18.49 -22.69 -16.22
N ALA A 150 18.72 -24.00 -16.04
CA ALA A 150 17.89 -24.87 -15.18
C ALA A 150 17.61 -24.33 -13.76
N PRO A 151 18.54 -23.65 -13.04
CA PRO A 151 18.27 -23.05 -11.74
C PRO A 151 17.14 -22.02 -11.69
N LEU A 152 16.70 -21.47 -12.83
CA LEU A 152 15.52 -20.59 -12.89
C LEU A 152 14.20 -21.36 -12.72
N ALA A 153 14.17 -22.67 -12.97
CA ALA A 153 13.01 -23.53 -12.75
C ALA A 153 12.92 -24.12 -11.33
N GLY A 154 13.91 -23.83 -10.47
CA GLY A 154 13.93 -24.25 -9.08
C GLY A 154 13.18 -23.29 -8.14
N LYS A 155 13.31 -23.55 -6.84
CA LYS A 155 12.91 -22.67 -5.74
C LYS A 155 14.15 -22.31 -4.90
N VAL A 156 14.11 -21.22 -4.14
CA VAL A 156 15.07 -20.92 -3.06
C VAL A 156 14.55 -21.57 -1.78
N HIS A 157 15.30 -22.51 -1.21
CA HIS A 157 14.99 -23.23 0.04
C HIS A 157 15.91 -22.76 1.18
N TYR A 158 15.41 -22.82 2.41
CA TYR A 158 16.22 -22.83 3.63
C TYR A 158 16.30 -24.28 4.14
N LEU A 159 17.51 -24.73 4.50
CA LEU A 159 17.75 -26.07 5.04
C LEU A 159 17.99 -25.99 6.55
N ALA A 160 17.04 -26.54 7.31
CA ALA A 160 17.21 -26.86 8.72
C ALA A 160 17.81 -28.26 8.90
N ASP A 161 18.36 -28.53 10.09
CA ASP A 161 19.37 -29.57 10.35
C ASP A 161 18.92 -31.04 10.18
N THR A 162 17.64 -31.28 9.87
CA THR A 162 17.11 -32.59 9.47
C THR A 162 16.18 -32.41 8.28
N GLY A 163 16.70 -32.56 7.06
CA GLY A 163 15.94 -32.29 5.83
C GLY A 163 15.28 -33.52 5.22
N GLU A 164 14.08 -33.31 4.66
CA GLU A 164 13.63 -33.98 3.43
C GLU A 164 13.27 -32.89 2.39
N ASP A 165 13.53 -33.15 1.11
CA ASP A 165 13.03 -32.33 0.00
C ASP A 165 11.56 -32.69 -0.22
N ASP A 166 10.64 -31.73 -0.13
CA ASP A 166 9.19 -31.98 -0.19
C ASP A 166 8.71 -32.45 -1.58
N GLY A 167 9.61 -32.48 -2.58
CA GLY A 167 9.43 -33.11 -3.89
C GLY A 167 8.38 -32.46 -4.79
N ASN A 168 7.69 -31.43 -4.30
CA ASN A 168 6.44 -30.96 -4.87
C ASN A 168 6.64 -29.80 -5.84
N GLY A 169 6.80 -30.14 -7.13
CA GLY A 169 6.70 -29.22 -8.26
C GLY A 169 7.94 -28.36 -8.52
N CYS A 170 8.80 -28.84 -9.42
CA CYS A 170 9.84 -28.04 -10.08
C CYS A 170 9.38 -27.63 -11.50
N GLY A 171 9.71 -26.41 -11.94
CA GLY A 171 9.28 -25.87 -13.23
C GLY A 171 8.88 -24.41 -13.16
N VAL A 172 9.15 -23.64 -14.22
CA VAL A 172 8.73 -22.24 -14.32
C VAL A 172 7.22 -22.18 -14.49
N ARG A 173 6.53 -21.51 -13.55
CA ARG A 173 5.09 -21.23 -13.66
C ARG A 173 4.83 -20.34 -14.87
N PHE A 174 4.05 -20.83 -15.82
CA PHE A 174 3.73 -20.16 -17.08
C PHE A 174 2.22 -19.94 -17.19
N VAL A 175 1.80 -18.70 -16.95
CA VAL A 175 0.41 -18.24 -16.98
C VAL A 175 0.08 -17.69 -18.37
N VAL A 176 -1.10 -18.03 -18.90
CA VAL A 176 -1.68 -17.37 -20.07
C VAL A 176 -2.94 -16.65 -19.63
N ALA A 177 -3.11 -15.40 -20.06
CA ALA A 177 -4.23 -14.56 -19.65
C ALA A 177 -4.76 -13.69 -20.79
N GLU A 178 -5.91 -13.05 -20.57
CA GLU A 178 -6.52 -12.07 -21.47
C GLU A 178 -7.04 -10.86 -20.68
N THR A 179 -6.96 -9.67 -21.27
CA THR A 179 -7.53 -8.45 -20.70
C THR A 179 -8.05 -7.51 -21.77
N ASP A 180 -9.03 -6.68 -21.42
CA ASP A 180 -9.58 -5.60 -22.23
C ASP A 180 -8.68 -4.34 -22.29
N ALA A 181 -7.58 -4.30 -21.53
CA ALA A 181 -6.62 -3.18 -21.53
C ALA A 181 -6.09 -2.85 -22.94
N ASP A 182 -6.12 -1.57 -23.31
CA ASP A 182 -5.63 -1.09 -24.61
C ASP A 182 -4.09 -1.02 -24.65
N ALA A 183 -3.48 -1.88 -25.47
CA ALA A 183 -2.04 -1.88 -25.73
C ALA A 183 -1.53 -0.50 -26.18
N ARG A 184 -2.30 0.21 -27.01
CA ARG A 184 -1.94 1.56 -27.53
C ARG A 184 -2.07 2.66 -26.48
N ARG A 185 -2.65 2.39 -25.30
CA ARG A 185 -2.59 3.27 -24.12
C ARG A 185 -1.38 2.93 -23.27
N LEU A 186 -1.17 1.64 -22.97
CA LEU A 186 -0.09 1.15 -22.09
C LEU A 186 1.33 1.48 -22.60
N VAL A 187 1.51 1.73 -23.90
CA VAL A 187 2.82 2.08 -24.50
C VAL A 187 3.12 3.59 -24.55
N ARG A 188 2.21 4.48 -24.12
CA ARG A 188 2.36 5.93 -24.25
C ARG A 188 3.10 6.58 -23.10
N ASP A 189 3.80 7.69 -23.36
CA ASP A 189 4.49 8.52 -22.37
C ASP A 189 3.51 9.39 -21.54
N GLU A 190 2.39 8.77 -21.15
CA GLU A 190 1.39 9.26 -20.20
C GLU A 190 1.71 8.72 -18.77
N ASP A 191 0.95 9.12 -17.76
CA ASP A 191 1.05 8.54 -16.41
C ASP A 191 0.70 7.04 -16.44
N HIS A 192 1.46 6.22 -15.70
CA HIS A 192 1.31 4.76 -15.70
C HIS A 192 0.00 4.33 -15.05
N ASP A 193 -0.72 3.39 -15.67
CA ASP A 193 -1.69 2.56 -14.97
C ASP A 193 -0.96 1.46 -14.21
N ALA A 194 -0.45 1.80 -13.02
CA ALA A 194 0.31 0.89 -12.17
C ALA A 194 -0.51 -0.36 -11.78
N VAL A 195 -1.83 -0.22 -11.59
CA VAL A 195 -2.72 -1.34 -11.25
C VAL A 195 -2.81 -2.32 -12.42
N THR A 196 -2.95 -1.84 -13.66
CA THR A 196 -2.91 -2.69 -14.85
C THR A 196 -1.52 -3.31 -15.06
N PHE A 197 -0.42 -2.56 -14.88
CA PHE A 197 0.93 -3.12 -15.00
C PHE A 197 1.22 -4.24 -13.99
N GLU A 198 0.75 -4.12 -12.75
CA GLU A 198 0.87 -5.16 -11.71
C GLU A 198 0.07 -6.41 -12.05
N ARG A 199 -1.12 -6.27 -12.65
CA ARG A 199 -1.93 -7.40 -13.12
C ARG A 199 -1.35 -8.13 -14.35
N LEU A 200 -0.38 -7.53 -15.05
CA LEU A 200 0.26 -8.09 -16.25
C LEU A 200 1.54 -8.90 -15.98
N VAL A 201 1.99 -8.96 -14.72
CA VAL A 201 3.11 -9.80 -14.25
C VAL A 201 2.60 -10.89 -13.29
N PRO A 202 3.22 -12.08 -13.24
CA PRO A 202 2.76 -13.15 -12.37
C PRO A 202 3.18 -12.86 -10.92
N GLU A 203 2.23 -12.89 -9.99
CA GLU A 203 2.59 -12.83 -8.56
C GLU A 203 3.29 -14.12 -8.10
N VAL A 204 4.23 -13.95 -7.17
CA VAL A 204 4.97 -15.02 -6.50
C VAL A 204 4.99 -14.66 -5.02
N ASP A 205 4.60 -15.59 -4.14
CA ASP A 205 4.74 -15.38 -2.70
C ASP A 205 6.22 -15.51 -2.31
N MET A 206 6.70 -14.50 -1.60
CA MET A 206 8.07 -14.36 -1.14
C MET A 206 8.16 -14.35 0.39
N SER A 207 7.02 -14.45 1.09
CA SER A 207 6.95 -14.34 2.55
C SER A 207 7.45 -15.59 3.29
N VAL A 208 7.58 -16.72 2.60
CA VAL A 208 8.06 -17.98 3.15
C VAL A 208 8.88 -18.75 2.11
N LEU A 209 9.95 -19.42 2.54
CA LEU A 209 10.69 -20.38 1.72
C LEU A 209 10.08 -21.79 1.88
N PRO A 210 9.98 -22.61 0.80
CA PRO A 210 10.66 -22.43 -0.47
C PRO A 210 9.93 -21.57 -1.52
N ALA A 211 10.57 -20.48 -1.97
CA ALA A 211 10.00 -19.51 -2.91
C ALA A 211 10.47 -19.74 -4.38
N PRO A 212 9.59 -19.72 -5.40
CA PRO A 212 9.96 -19.91 -6.80
C PRO A 212 10.99 -18.90 -7.34
N VAL A 213 11.91 -19.36 -8.19
CA VAL A 213 12.96 -18.49 -8.77
C VAL A 213 12.47 -17.64 -9.95
N LEU A 214 11.67 -18.20 -10.86
CA LEU A 214 11.09 -17.50 -12.02
C LEU A 214 9.62 -17.88 -12.23
N ALA A 215 8.80 -16.89 -12.54
CA ALA A 215 7.46 -17.06 -13.09
C ALA A 215 7.27 -16.16 -14.33
N VAL A 216 6.42 -16.63 -15.26
CA VAL A 216 6.12 -15.98 -16.55
C VAL A 216 4.60 -15.85 -16.75
N GLN A 217 4.17 -14.71 -17.30
CA GLN A 217 2.78 -14.48 -17.72
C GLN A 217 2.74 -13.92 -19.15
N VAL A 218 1.89 -14.50 -20.00
CA VAL A 218 1.62 -14.03 -21.37
C VAL A 218 0.15 -13.60 -21.45
N THR A 219 -0.11 -12.30 -21.56
CA THR A 219 -1.46 -11.73 -21.55
C THR A 219 -1.83 -11.14 -22.91
N ARG A 220 -3.01 -11.47 -23.47
CA ARG A 220 -3.56 -10.79 -24.65
C ARG A 220 -4.18 -9.45 -24.25
N LEU A 221 -3.91 -8.40 -25.02
CA LEU A 221 -4.39 -7.04 -24.77
C LEU A 221 -5.51 -6.68 -25.77
N GLY A 222 -6.54 -5.97 -25.32
CA GLY A 222 -7.75 -5.61 -26.08
C GLY A 222 -8.77 -6.75 -26.25
N GLY A 223 -8.68 -7.80 -25.45
CA GLY A 223 -9.60 -8.95 -25.42
C GLY A 223 -9.61 -9.78 -26.72
N ALA A 224 -10.70 -10.50 -26.96
CA ALA A 224 -10.86 -11.41 -28.11
C ALA A 224 -10.91 -10.72 -29.50
N ARG A 225 -10.76 -9.40 -29.57
CA ARG A 225 -10.62 -8.61 -30.82
C ARG A 225 -9.38 -7.72 -30.86
N GLY A 226 -8.57 -7.74 -29.80
CA GLY A 226 -7.30 -7.03 -29.72
C GLY A 226 -6.14 -7.89 -30.22
N GLY A 227 -5.09 -7.23 -30.72
CA GLY A 227 -3.89 -7.88 -31.26
C GLY A 227 -2.61 -7.61 -30.46
N GLY A 228 -2.70 -7.01 -29.26
CA GLY A 228 -1.53 -6.76 -28.43
C GLY A 228 -1.17 -7.93 -27.53
N LEU A 229 0.09 -8.00 -27.10
CA LEU A 229 0.63 -9.02 -26.20
C LEU A 229 1.48 -8.36 -25.12
N ALA A 230 1.25 -8.73 -23.87
CA ALA A 230 2.06 -8.40 -22.72
C ALA A 230 2.79 -9.66 -22.22
N LEU A 231 4.11 -9.60 -22.13
CA LEU A 231 4.94 -10.64 -21.51
C LEU A 231 5.50 -10.08 -20.19
N GLY A 232 4.97 -10.60 -19.08
CA GLY A 232 5.41 -10.30 -17.72
C GLY A 232 6.34 -11.37 -17.17
N LEU A 233 7.41 -10.96 -16.49
CA LEU A 233 8.37 -11.84 -15.81
C LEU A 233 8.49 -11.42 -14.34
N THR A 234 8.58 -12.41 -13.46
CA THR A 234 8.89 -12.23 -12.02
C THR A 234 10.07 -13.11 -11.64
N VAL A 235 11.15 -12.53 -11.09
CA VAL A 235 12.39 -13.25 -10.74
C VAL A 235 12.86 -12.95 -9.33
N HIS A 236 13.27 -13.97 -8.58
CA HIS A 236 13.82 -13.80 -7.23
C HIS A 236 15.21 -13.18 -7.26
N HIS A 237 15.33 -12.00 -6.64
CA HIS A 237 16.55 -11.17 -6.67
C HIS A 237 17.79 -11.82 -6.03
N ALA A 238 17.61 -12.86 -5.20
CA ALA A 238 18.69 -13.69 -4.65
C ALA A 238 19.40 -14.56 -5.70
N VAL A 239 18.76 -14.84 -6.84
CA VAL A 239 19.33 -15.69 -7.90
C VAL A 239 19.74 -14.89 -9.14
N ALA A 240 19.21 -13.67 -9.33
CA ALA A 240 19.53 -12.82 -10.48
C ALA A 240 19.55 -11.31 -10.15
N ASP A 241 20.58 -10.63 -10.65
CA ASP A 241 20.55 -9.19 -10.89
C ASP A 241 20.00 -8.84 -12.29
N GLY A 242 19.80 -7.55 -12.55
CA GLY A 242 19.31 -7.07 -13.85
C GLY A 242 20.19 -7.46 -15.05
N ARG A 243 21.50 -7.68 -14.86
CA ARG A 243 22.36 -8.16 -15.95
C ARG A 243 22.08 -9.63 -16.28
N SER A 244 21.87 -10.45 -15.25
CA SER A 244 21.52 -11.86 -15.40
C SER A 244 20.12 -12.02 -16.01
N LEU A 245 19.15 -11.21 -15.57
CA LEU A 245 17.82 -11.14 -16.19
C LEU A 245 17.88 -10.86 -17.70
N TRP A 246 18.54 -9.77 -18.13
CA TRP A 246 18.55 -9.42 -19.55
C TRP A 246 19.31 -10.43 -20.42
N ARG A 247 20.35 -11.10 -19.89
CA ARG A 247 21.00 -12.22 -20.59
C ARG A 247 20.07 -13.44 -20.75
N PHE A 248 19.28 -13.77 -19.74
CA PHE A 248 18.27 -14.84 -19.84
C PHE A 248 17.20 -14.49 -20.88
N VAL A 249 16.66 -13.26 -20.86
CA VAL A 249 15.66 -12.82 -21.84
C VAL A 249 16.24 -12.83 -23.27
N GLU A 250 17.49 -12.39 -23.46
CA GLU A 250 18.19 -12.43 -24.74
C GLU A 250 18.38 -13.87 -25.26
N ALA A 251 18.79 -14.80 -24.39
CA ALA A 251 18.91 -16.22 -24.72
C ALA A 251 17.56 -16.86 -25.05
N TRP A 252 16.50 -16.49 -24.31
CA TRP A 252 15.14 -16.96 -24.56
C TRP A 252 14.58 -16.45 -25.88
N ALA A 253 14.77 -15.18 -26.20
CA ALA A 253 14.40 -14.61 -27.48
C ALA A 253 15.18 -15.25 -28.65
N ALA A 254 16.48 -15.51 -28.50
CA ALA A 254 17.27 -16.26 -29.47
C ALA A 254 16.72 -17.68 -29.72
N ALA A 255 16.39 -18.42 -28.66
CA ALA A 255 15.75 -19.73 -28.76
C ALA A 255 14.35 -19.68 -29.41
N CYS A 256 13.63 -18.56 -29.27
CA CYS A 256 12.33 -18.33 -29.90
C CYS A 256 12.44 -18.00 -31.40
N ARG A 257 13.54 -17.35 -31.82
CA ARG A 257 13.87 -17.12 -33.23
C ARG A 257 14.44 -18.37 -33.94
N GLY A 258 14.93 -19.34 -33.17
CA GLY A 258 15.67 -20.49 -33.70
C GLY A 258 17.15 -20.19 -34.00
N ASP A 259 17.69 -19.12 -33.40
CA ASP A 259 19.09 -18.73 -33.56
C ASP A 259 20.04 -19.75 -32.92
N ALA A 260 21.28 -19.79 -33.41
CA ALA A 260 22.35 -20.55 -32.75
C ALA A 260 22.72 -19.92 -31.39
N PRO A 261 23.23 -20.69 -30.40
CA PRO A 261 23.71 -20.14 -29.14
C PRO A 261 24.93 -19.21 -29.33
N HIS A 262 24.68 -17.90 -29.40
CA HIS A 262 25.70 -16.87 -29.66
C HIS A 262 26.45 -16.37 -28.41
N GLN A 263 26.13 -16.89 -27.21
CA GLN A 263 26.80 -16.53 -25.96
C GLN A 263 27.44 -17.76 -25.28
N PRO A 264 28.52 -17.59 -24.49
CA PRO A 264 28.96 -18.64 -23.58
C PRO A 264 27.85 -18.98 -22.57
N PRO A 265 27.70 -20.27 -22.18
CA PRO A 265 26.65 -20.70 -21.27
C PRO A 265 26.74 -19.96 -19.92
N PRO A 266 25.60 -19.75 -19.23
CA PRO A 266 25.58 -19.12 -17.92
C PRO A 266 26.36 -19.96 -16.91
N CYS A 267 27.23 -19.32 -16.11
CA CYS A 267 27.91 -19.99 -15.01
C CYS A 267 27.20 -19.67 -13.68
N PHE A 268 26.75 -20.71 -13.00
CA PHE A 268 26.07 -20.62 -11.71
C PHE A 268 27.01 -20.84 -10.50
N ASP A 269 28.30 -21.12 -10.72
CA ASP A 269 29.30 -21.35 -9.68
C ASP A 269 29.50 -20.13 -8.77
N ARG A 270 28.95 -20.21 -7.56
CA ARG A 270 29.01 -19.16 -6.54
C ARG A 270 30.40 -18.96 -5.94
N SER A 271 31.31 -19.94 -6.06
CA SER A 271 32.68 -19.82 -5.54
C SER A 271 33.54 -18.77 -6.27
N ARG A 272 33.07 -18.32 -7.45
CA ARG A 272 33.64 -17.19 -8.19
C ARG A 272 33.44 -15.82 -7.52
N VAL A 273 32.47 -15.68 -6.60
CA VAL A 273 32.26 -14.46 -5.82
C VAL A 273 32.80 -14.69 -4.41
N ARG A 274 34.10 -14.48 -4.23
CA ARG A 274 34.82 -14.75 -2.98
C ARG A 274 34.61 -13.64 -1.96
N MET A 275 33.84 -13.93 -0.91
CA MET A 275 33.54 -12.99 0.17
C MET A 275 34.39 -13.28 1.42
N PRO A 276 34.99 -12.27 2.07
CA PRO A 276 35.71 -12.45 3.34
C PRO A 276 34.82 -13.08 4.42
N GLY A 277 35.28 -14.16 5.06
CA GLY A 277 34.49 -14.90 6.06
C GLY A 277 33.57 -16.00 5.49
N GLY A 278 33.42 -16.11 4.17
CA GLY A 278 32.76 -17.24 3.50
C GLY A 278 31.37 -17.57 4.06
N ASP A 279 31.14 -18.84 4.39
CA ASP A 279 29.86 -19.36 4.91
C ASP A 279 29.42 -18.69 6.22
N GLU A 280 30.34 -18.30 7.10
CA GLU A 280 29.95 -17.64 8.35
C GLU A 280 29.49 -16.19 8.12
N LEU A 281 29.97 -15.55 7.05
CA LEU A 281 29.37 -14.30 6.58
C LEU A 281 27.96 -14.54 6.03
N VAL A 282 27.69 -15.65 5.32
CA VAL A 282 26.33 -16.02 4.87
C VAL A 282 25.40 -16.14 6.08
N ARG A 283 25.76 -16.96 7.09
CA ARG A 283 24.96 -17.11 8.32
C ARG A 283 24.79 -15.80 9.07
N THR A 284 25.78 -14.91 9.04
CA THR A 284 25.71 -13.60 9.70
C THR A 284 24.79 -12.63 8.96
N VAL A 285 24.82 -12.60 7.62
CA VAL A 285 23.89 -11.83 6.79
C VAL A 285 22.45 -12.32 6.98
N LEU A 286 22.23 -13.64 6.97
CA LEU A 286 20.91 -14.22 7.19
C LEU A 286 20.40 -13.93 8.61
N ARG A 287 21.16 -14.23 9.68
CA ARG A 287 20.75 -13.88 11.07
C ARG A 287 20.51 -12.39 11.29
N LYS A 288 21.15 -11.50 10.51
CA LYS A 288 20.99 -10.04 10.61
C LYS A 288 19.76 -9.50 9.88
N TYR A 289 19.40 -10.07 8.73
CA TYR A 289 18.38 -9.52 7.83
C TYR A 289 17.17 -10.43 7.61
N ALA A 290 17.34 -11.74 7.74
CA ALA A 290 16.31 -12.78 7.68
C ALA A 290 16.36 -13.68 8.95
N PRO A 291 16.19 -13.11 10.17
CA PRO A 291 16.33 -13.87 11.41
C PRO A 291 15.29 -14.99 11.58
N ASP A 292 14.12 -14.85 10.95
CA ASP A 292 12.94 -15.70 11.17
C ASP A 292 12.81 -16.86 10.16
N LEU A 293 13.86 -17.20 9.41
CA LEU A 293 13.82 -18.20 8.34
C LEU A 293 13.24 -19.55 8.82
N PRO A 294 12.35 -20.20 8.04
CA PRO A 294 12.02 -19.91 6.64
C PRO A 294 11.02 -18.75 6.39
N MET A 295 10.53 -18.06 7.42
CA MET A 295 9.72 -16.84 7.25
C MET A 295 10.60 -15.67 6.81
N VAL A 296 10.20 -14.98 5.75
CA VAL A 296 10.96 -13.90 5.12
C VAL A 296 10.22 -12.58 5.36
N LYS A 297 10.57 -11.89 6.45
CA LYS A 297 10.09 -10.54 6.71
C LYS A 297 10.92 -9.53 5.92
N MET A 298 10.28 -8.86 4.97
CA MET A 298 10.83 -7.73 4.25
C MET A 298 11.04 -6.53 5.20
N PRO A 299 12.19 -5.83 5.16
CA PRO A 299 12.38 -4.60 5.93
C PRO A 299 11.34 -3.52 5.57
N ALA A 300 10.81 -2.80 6.56
CA ALA A 300 9.80 -1.75 6.34
C ALA A 300 10.21 -0.71 5.27
N VAL A 301 11.49 -0.32 5.25
CA VAL A 301 12.06 0.60 4.26
C VAL A 301 12.13 0.04 2.81
N LEU A 302 11.77 -1.23 2.59
CA LEU A 302 11.58 -1.85 1.27
C LEU A 302 10.09 -2.18 0.99
N GLN A 303 9.19 -1.90 1.94
CA GLN A 303 7.77 -2.24 1.90
C GLN A 303 7.03 -1.53 0.75
N GLU A 304 5.96 -2.16 0.27
CA GLU A 304 5.50 -1.94 -1.10
C GLU A 304 4.38 -0.90 -1.22
N ASP A 305 4.65 0.33 -0.77
CA ASP A 305 3.77 1.49 -0.96
C ASP A 305 3.63 1.95 -2.44
N ARG A 306 4.02 1.09 -3.37
CA ARG A 306 4.28 1.32 -4.81
C ARG A 306 3.09 1.85 -5.61
N LEU A 307 1.86 1.69 -5.11
CA LEU A 307 0.62 2.20 -5.72
C LEU A 307 0.31 3.65 -5.32
N ARG A 308 1.00 4.21 -4.32
CA ARG A 308 0.84 5.62 -3.87
C ARG A 308 1.57 6.62 -4.77
N PHE A 309 2.56 6.16 -5.55
CA PHE A 309 3.41 7.03 -6.36
C PHE A 309 2.85 7.23 -7.77
N THR A 310 2.88 8.47 -8.26
CA THR A 310 2.74 8.75 -9.69
C THR A 310 4.00 8.23 -10.39
N ARG A 311 3.82 7.36 -11.40
CA ARG A 311 4.91 6.89 -12.25
C ARG A 311 4.74 7.39 -13.68
N ARG A 312 5.85 7.79 -14.31
CA ARG A 312 5.88 8.20 -15.72
C ARG A 312 7.21 7.78 -16.34
N THR A 313 7.18 7.49 -17.63
CA THR A 313 8.35 7.14 -18.44
C THR A 313 8.51 8.12 -19.58
N PHE A 314 9.75 8.48 -19.90
CA PHE A 314 10.13 9.35 -21.00
C PHE A 314 11.47 8.90 -21.59
N THR A 315 11.71 9.24 -22.86
CA THR A 315 12.96 8.88 -23.57
C THR A 315 13.86 10.10 -23.77
N LEU A 316 15.13 9.96 -23.38
CA LEU A 316 16.21 10.88 -23.75
C LEU A 316 16.88 10.43 -25.04
N ASP A 317 16.80 11.23 -26.10
CA ASP A 317 17.40 10.89 -27.40
C ASP A 317 18.94 10.98 -27.40
N ALA A 318 19.59 10.28 -28.34
CA ALA A 318 21.06 10.24 -28.43
C ALA A 318 21.71 11.62 -28.54
N ALA A 319 21.04 12.58 -29.19
CA ALA A 319 21.55 13.93 -29.38
C ALA A 319 21.26 14.84 -28.16
N GLN A 320 20.20 14.60 -27.39
CA GLN A 320 20.00 15.18 -26.06
C GLN A 320 21.12 14.74 -25.12
N ILE A 321 21.45 13.44 -25.11
CA ILE A 321 22.53 12.87 -24.31
C ILE A 321 23.90 13.44 -24.73
N ALA A 322 24.15 13.63 -26.04
CA ALA A 322 25.36 14.30 -26.53
C ALA A 322 25.45 15.75 -26.03
N ARG A 323 24.42 16.57 -26.26
CA ARG A 323 24.34 17.97 -25.79
C ARG A 323 24.48 18.12 -24.28
N LEU A 324 23.98 17.14 -23.52
CA LEU A 324 24.11 17.07 -22.06
C LEU A 324 25.56 16.82 -21.64
N LYS A 325 26.25 15.85 -22.25
CA LYS A 325 27.68 15.58 -22.01
C LYS A 325 28.55 16.79 -22.38
N GLU A 326 28.33 17.38 -23.56
CA GLU A 326 29.00 18.60 -24.03
C GLU A 326 28.80 19.76 -23.05
N THR A 327 27.58 19.92 -22.51
CA THR A 327 27.27 20.98 -21.55
C THR A 327 27.93 20.74 -20.19
N ILE A 328 27.97 19.50 -19.72
CA ILE A 328 28.68 19.13 -18.48
C ILE A 328 30.19 19.37 -18.63
N VAL A 329 30.79 19.05 -19.78
CA VAL A 329 32.22 19.33 -20.04
C VAL A 329 32.47 20.85 -20.11
N ARG A 330 31.75 21.59 -20.95
CA ARG A 330 31.95 23.03 -21.13
C ARG A 330 31.78 23.82 -19.81
N VAL A 331 30.75 23.51 -19.01
CA VAL A 331 30.53 24.22 -17.74
C VAL A 331 31.63 23.89 -16.72
N ALA A 332 32.28 22.73 -16.81
CA ALA A 332 33.44 22.40 -15.98
C ALA A 332 34.72 23.14 -16.44
N GLU A 333 34.89 23.36 -17.75
CA GLU A 333 35.98 24.16 -18.32
C GLU A 333 35.82 25.66 -18.04
N GLU A 334 34.58 26.15 -17.98
CA GLU A 334 34.24 27.55 -17.65
C GLU A 334 34.34 27.86 -16.13
N ALA A 335 34.34 26.84 -15.26
CA ALA A 335 34.28 26.99 -13.79
C ALA A 335 35.65 27.14 -13.12
N GLN A 336 36.14 28.37 -13.00
CA GLN A 336 37.35 28.68 -12.22
C GLN A 336 37.21 28.27 -10.74
N GLY A 337 38.03 27.32 -10.29
CA GLY A 337 38.10 26.86 -8.89
C GLY A 337 37.21 25.66 -8.52
N GLY A 338 36.43 25.11 -9.46
CA GLY A 338 35.63 23.91 -9.23
C GLY A 338 36.46 22.61 -9.17
N ALA A 339 35.93 21.56 -8.56
CA ALA A 339 36.55 20.23 -8.57
C ALA A 339 36.51 19.65 -10.00
N PRO A 340 37.67 19.36 -10.64
CA PRO A 340 37.71 19.11 -12.08
C PRO A 340 37.12 17.74 -12.47
N LEU A 341 36.36 17.71 -13.56
CA LEU A 341 35.95 16.47 -14.23
C LEU A 341 37.20 15.77 -14.80
N ARG A 342 37.70 14.75 -14.09
CA ARG A 342 38.87 13.95 -14.52
C ARG A 342 38.68 13.24 -15.86
N ARG A 343 37.46 13.09 -16.35
CA ARG A 343 37.09 12.54 -17.66
C ARG A 343 35.71 12.99 -18.10
N ALA A 344 35.44 12.97 -19.40
CA ALA A 344 34.11 13.18 -19.95
C ALA A 344 33.08 12.20 -19.33
N PRO A 345 31.84 12.65 -19.05
CA PRO A 345 30.84 11.81 -18.40
C PRO A 345 30.31 10.71 -19.34
N SER A 346 30.20 9.48 -18.81
CA SER A 346 29.50 8.39 -19.50
C SER A 346 28.00 8.70 -19.63
N THR A 347 27.26 7.96 -20.45
CA THR A 347 25.80 8.14 -20.56
C THR A 347 25.10 7.99 -19.20
N PHE A 348 25.50 7.01 -18.39
CA PHE A 348 24.99 6.85 -17.02
C PHE A 348 25.29 8.07 -16.14
N VAL A 349 26.55 8.52 -16.10
CA VAL A 349 26.94 9.70 -15.29
C VAL A 349 26.18 10.95 -15.73
N ALA A 350 26.10 11.23 -17.03
CA ALA A 350 25.45 12.42 -17.56
C ALA A 350 23.94 12.43 -17.26
N VAL A 351 23.26 11.30 -17.51
CA VAL A 351 21.83 11.16 -17.23
C VAL A 351 21.60 11.23 -15.72
N VAL A 352 22.26 10.43 -14.89
CA VAL A 352 22.04 10.43 -13.43
C VAL A 352 22.35 11.79 -12.79
N ALA A 353 23.38 12.51 -13.26
CA ALA A 353 23.66 13.88 -12.80
C ALA A 353 22.52 14.87 -13.14
N LEU A 354 21.93 14.77 -14.34
CA LEU A 354 20.73 15.51 -14.69
C LEU A 354 19.55 15.13 -13.80
N LEU A 355 19.24 13.82 -13.69
CA LEU A 355 18.11 13.31 -12.92
C LEU A 355 18.19 13.72 -11.44
N TRP A 356 19.36 13.64 -10.81
CA TRP A 356 19.55 14.04 -9.41
C TRP A 356 19.38 15.55 -9.22
N THR A 357 19.95 16.34 -10.14
CA THR A 357 19.76 17.80 -10.17
C THR A 357 18.29 18.17 -10.38
N CYS A 358 17.54 17.42 -11.19
CA CYS A 358 16.11 17.62 -11.40
C CYS A 358 15.26 17.23 -10.18
N ALA A 359 15.54 16.09 -9.54
CA ALA A 359 14.84 15.64 -8.34
C ALA A 359 15.00 16.64 -7.19
N VAL A 360 16.24 17.09 -6.93
CA VAL A 360 16.56 18.00 -5.82
C VAL A 360 16.04 19.43 -6.07
N ARG A 361 15.94 19.88 -7.34
CA ARG A 361 15.28 21.16 -7.70
C ARG A 361 13.76 21.09 -7.81
N GLY A 362 13.20 19.88 -7.87
CA GLY A 362 11.76 19.63 -7.89
C GLY A 362 11.15 19.56 -6.48
N ARG A 363 11.99 19.48 -5.44
CA ARG A 363 11.60 19.39 -4.03
C ARG A 363 12.11 20.62 -3.26
N SER A 364 11.33 21.11 -2.31
CA SER A 364 11.70 22.25 -1.44
C SER A 364 12.67 21.84 -0.32
N ILE A 365 13.86 21.35 -0.67
CA ILE A 365 14.86 20.88 0.30
C ILE A 365 15.69 22.08 0.80
N PRO A 366 15.88 22.28 2.12
CA PRO A 366 16.71 23.35 2.65
C PRO A 366 18.14 23.34 2.08
N PRO A 367 18.76 24.51 1.78
CA PRO A 367 20.03 24.55 1.04
C PRO A 367 21.19 23.79 1.71
N ASP A 368 21.22 23.78 3.04
CA ASP A 368 22.31 23.19 3.82
C ASP A 368 22.03 21.72 4.22
N ASP A 369 20.85 21.20 3.92
CA ASP A 369 20.47 19.82 4.17
C ASP A 369 21.14 18.86 3.17
N ASP A 370 21.58 17.71 3.67
CA ASP A 370 22.16 16.65 2.83
C ASP A 370 21.09 15.94 1.98
N VAL A 371 21.43 15.76 0.71
CA VAL A 371 20.71 14.96 -0.27
C VAL A 371 21.58 13.81 -0.76
N PHE A 372 20.92 12.69 -1.07
CA PHE A 372 21.58 11.42 -1.30
C PHE A 372 21.23 10.84 -2.67
N LEU A 373 22.17 10.11 -3.24
CA LEU A 373 22.00 9.33 -4.47
C LEU A 373 22.58 7.94 -4.25
N PHE A 374 21.71 6.94 -4.33
CA PHE A 374 22.07 5.51 -4.27
C PHE A 374 21.90 4.87 -5.65
N PHE A 375 22.87 4.06 -6.05
CA PHE A 375 22.76 3.21 -7.23
C PHE A 375 23.61 1.95 -7.08
N LEU A 376 23.30 0.92 -7.86
CA LEU A 376 24.02 -0.35 -7.86
C LEU A 376 24.99 -0.44 -9.05
N ALA A 377 26.16 -1.01 -8.82
CA ALA A 377 27.19 -1.20 -9.83
C ALA A 377 27.53 -2.69 -10.00
N ASP A 378 27.61 -3.17 -11.25
CA ASP A 378 28.08 -4.51 -11.60
C ASP A 378 29.59 -4.63 -11.33
N ILE A 379 29.99 -5.54 -10.44
CA ILE A 379 31.38 -5.72 -10.02
C ILE A 379 32.04 -7.01 -10.53
N ARG A 380 31.37 -7.80 -11.40
CA ARG A 380 31.93 -9.05 -11.97
C ARG A 380 33.35 -8.91 -12.52
N GLY A 381 33.62 -7.79 -13.21
CA GLY A 381 34.91 -7.42 -13.78
C GLY A 381 35.75 -6.47 -12.91
N ARG A 382 35.50 -6.42 -11.60
CA ARG A 382 36.19 -5.60 -10.59
C ARG A 382 36.66 -6.39 -9.37
N LEU A 383 36.08 -7.58 -9.14
CA LEU A 383 36.62 -8.56 -8.19
C LEU A 383 37.99 -9.06 -8.66
N ASP A 384 38.82 -9.50 -7.72
CA ASP A 384 40.08 -10.19 -7.97
C ASP A 384 40.07 -11.58 -7.30
N PRO A 385 40.08 -12.70 -8.07
CA PRO A 385 39.95 -12.74 -9.53
C PRO A 385 38.53 -12.32 -10.00
N PRO A 386 38.38 -11.85 -11.25
CA PRO A 386 37.06 -11.53 -11.80
C PRO A 386 36.12 -12.74 -11.85
N ALA A 387 34.84 -12.54 -11.53
CA ALA A 387 33.84 -13.61 -11.55
C ALA A 387 33.49 -14.11 -12.97
N GLY A 388 33.88 -13.35 -14.01
CA GLY A 388 33.60 -13.65 -15.41
C GLY A 388 32.32 -12.98 -15.93
N ALA A 389 32.24 -12.77 -17.24
CA ALA A 389 31.06 -12.21 -17.91
C ALA A 389 29.92 -13.23 -18.08
N ASP A 390 30.26 -14.51 -17.95
CA ASP A 390 29.38 -15.67 -17.94
C ASP A 390 28.62 -15.85 -16.61
N TYR A 391 29.10 -15.28 -15.50
CA TYR A 391 28.48 -15.40 -14.17
C TYR A 391 27.03 -14.92 -14.12
N PHE A 392 26.13 -15.86 -13.82
CA PHE A 392 24.69 -15.66 -13.69
C PHE A 392 24.30 -15.71 -12.21
N GLY A 393 23.96 -14.56 -11.63
CA GLY A 393 23.77 -14.39 -10.19
C GLY A 393 23.63 -12.91 -9.83
N THR A 394 23.73 -12.58 -8.54
CA THR A 394 23.77 -11.18 -8.09
C THR A 394 25.21 -10.81 -7.71
N CYS A 395 25.81 -9.89 -8.47
CA CYS A 395 27.20 -9.47 -8.28
C CYS A 395 27.31 -7.95 -8.35
N LEU A 396 26.83 -7.30 -7.28
CA LEU A 396 26.58 -5.86 -7.19
C LEU A 396 27.26 -5.23 -5.96
N ALA A 397 27.73 -4.00 -6.13
CA ALA A 397 28.08 -3.10 -5.01
C ALA A 397 27.18 -1.85 -5.01
N ALA A 398 26.85 -1.36 -3.83
CA ALA A 398 26.04 -0.17 -3.63
C ALA A 398 26.91 1.10 -3.55
N CYS A 399 26.65 2.02 -4.45
CA CYS A 399 27.27 3.33 -4.53
C CYS A 399 26.36 4.37 -3.86
N LEU A 400 26.75 4.90 -2.70
CA LEU A 400 26.08 6.03 -2.06
C LEU A 400 26.88 7.32 -2.27
N THR A 401 26.20 8.38 -2.71
CA THR A 401 26.75 9.71 -2.93
C THR A 401 25.96 10.72 -2.11
N ARG A 402 26.65 11.65 -1.43
CA ARG A 402 26.05 12.69 -0.58
C ARG A 402 26.56 14.08 -1.02
N LEU A 403 25.67 15.05 -1.09
CA LEU A 403 25.96 16.48 -1.31
C LEU A 403 24.95 17.32 -0.51
N PRO A 404 25.28 18.55 -0.06
CA PRO A 404 24.27 19.48 0.45
C PRO A 404 23.42 20.05 -0.71
N ALA A 405 22.12 20.23 -0.50
CA ALA A 405 21.16 20.57 -1.55
C ALA A 405 21.51 21.84 -2.35
N ARG A 406 22.17 22.82 -1.72
CA ARG A 406 22.69 24.06 -2.35
C ARG A 406 23.60 23.79 -3.54
N GLU A 407 24.42 22.75 -3.49
CA GLU A 407 25.36 22.41 -4.57
C GLU A 407 24.65 21.93 -5.83
N LEU A 408 23.40 21.44 -5.70
CA LEU A 408 22.55 21.07 -6.83
C LEU A 408 21.63 22.20 -7.32
N HIS A 409 21.61 23.36 -6.66
CA HIS A 409 20.75 24.49 -7.03
C HIS A 409 21.41 25.56 -7.93
N GLY A 410 22.75 25.64 -8.01
CA GLY A 410 23.48 26.64 -8.83
C GLY A 410 23.69 26.30 -10.32
N GLU A 411 24.27 27.22 -11.11
CA GLU A 411 24.58 26.96 -12.54
C GLU A 411 25.57 25.78 -12.72
N GLY A 412 26.50 25.56 -11.78
CA GLY A 412 27.46 24.44 -11.79
C GLY A 412 26.91 23.07 -11.39
N ALA A 413 25.66 22.96 -10.94
CA ALA A 413 25.10 21.75 -10.32
C ALA A 413 25.30 20.44 -11.11
N LEU A 414 25.11 20.49 -12.43
CA LEU A 414 25.29 19.30 -13.30
C LEU A 414 26.74 18.80 -13.30
N VAL A 415 27.71 19.71 -13.14
CA VAL A 415 29.13 19.38 -13.02
C VAL A 415 29.41 18.77 -11.65
N THR A 416 28.91 19.38 -10.57
CA THR A 416 29.09 18.87 -9.19
C THR A 416 28.48 17.47 -9.05
N ALA A 417 27.25 17.26 -9.52
CA ALA A 417 26.60 15.95 -9.54
C ALA A 417 27.40 14.93 -10.36
N ALA A 418 27.85 15.28 -11.57
CA ALA A 418 28.64 14.39 -12.41
C ALA A 418 30.01 14.06 -11.79
N ALA A 419 30.68 15.02 -11.17
CA ALA A 419 31.96 14.84 -10.48
C ALA A 419 31.80 13.95 -9.23
N ALA A 420 30.74 14.15 -8.45
CA ALA A 420 30.42 13.33 -7.28
C ALA A 420 30.12 11.88 -7.67
N VAL A 421 29.26 11.64 -8.67
CA VAL A 421 28.96 10.30 -9.19
C VAL A 421 30.22 9.63 -9.78
N GLN A 422 31.06 10.37 -10.53
CA GLN A 422 32.35 9.85 -10.97
C GLN A 422 33.30 9.52 -9.79
N GLY A 423 33.23 10.27 -8.69
CA GLY A 423 33.97 10.02 -7.47
C GLY A 423 33.55 8.72 -6.79
N THR A 424 32.26 8.52 -6.59
CA THR A 424 31.71 7.28 -5.98
C THR A 424 31.99 6.05 -6.84
N ILE A 425 31.80 6.14 -8.17
CA ILE A 425 32.15 5.06 -9.11
C ILE A 425 33.65 4.74 -9.07
N ARG A 426 34.51 5.73 -8.78
CA ARG A 426 35.96 5.50 -8.65
C ARG A 426 36.28 4.76 -7.35
N LYS A 427 35.77 5.22 -6.20
CA LYS A 427 35.97 4.56 -4.90
C LYS A 427 35.52 3.11 -4.93
N MET A 428 34.34 2.84 -5.49
CA MET A 428 33.82 1.47 -5.70
C MET A 428 34.69 0.63 -6.66
N ALA A 429 35.39 1.25 -7.60
CA ALA A 429 36.31 0.53 -8.50
C ALA A 429 37.74 0.40 -7.94
N GLU A 430 38.10 1.18 -6.92
CA GLU A 430 39.37 1.12 -6.18
C GLU A 430 39.30 0.05 -5.07
N ASP A 431 38.15 -0.08 -4.39
CA ASP A 431 37.84 -1.18 -3.46
C ASP A 431 36.34 -1.52 -3.53
N PRO A 432 35.93 -2.58 -4.27
CA PRO A 432 34.53 -2.92 -4.46
C PRO A 432 33.81 -3.54 -3.25
N LEU A 433 34.54 -3.97 -2.21
CA LEU A 433 33.98 -4.72 -1.08
C LEU A 433 34.12 -4.00 0.27
N GLY A 434 35.19 -3.24 0.48
CA GLY A 434 35.48 -2.52 1.72
C GLY A 434 35.08 -1.04 1.75
N PHE A 435 34.81 -0.40 0.60
CA PHE A 435 34.26 0.96 0.59
C PHE A 435 32.87 0.99 1.26
N TRP A 436 32.48 2.12 1.87
CA TRP A 436 31.12 2.29 2.41
C TRP A 436 30.15 2.75 1.30
N PRO A 437 28.94 2.16 1.18
CA PRO A 437 28.39 1.02 1.94
C PRO A 437 28.84 -0.36 1.45
N GLY A 438 29.46 -0.45 0.27
CA GLY A 438 30.11 -1.68 -0.19
C GLY A 438 29.15 -2.65 -0.86
N TRP A 439 29.40 -3.95 -0.67
CA TRP A 439 28.50 -5.01 -1.12
C TRP A 439 27.22 -5.10 -0.26
N GLU A 440 27.28 -4.71 1.02
CA GLU A 440 26.22 -4.92 2.02
C GLU A 440 25.21 -3.76 2.00
N PHE A 441 24.48 -3.62 0.90
CA PHE A 441 23.65 -2.45 0.61
C PHE A 441 22.55 -2.17 1.64
N LEU A 442 22.04 -3.22 2.31
CA LEU A 442 21.06 -3.11 3.41
C LEU A 442 21.60 -2.36 4.64
N LYS A 443 22.87 -1.94 4.66
CA LYS A 443 23.37 -0.94 5.62
C LYS A 443 22.81 0.47 5.35
N VAL A 444 22.60 0.86 4.10
CA VAL A 444 22.23 2.25 3.74
C VAL A 444 20.94 2.72 4.43
N PRO A 445 19.84 1.93 4.45
CA PRO A 445 18.63 2.35 5.17
C PRO A 445 18.75 2.29 6.70
N SER A 446 19.77 1.61 7.24
CA SER A 446 20.03 1.53 8.68
C SER A 446 20.97 2.62 9.20
N ASP A 447 21.60 3.37 8.29
CA ASP A 447 22.50 4.47 8.60
C ASP A 447 21.69 5.73 8.95
N ARG A 448 21.71 6.12 10.23
CA ARG A 448 21.00 7.29 10.74
C ARG A 448 21.47 8.63 10.14
N THR A 449 22.57 8.64 9.38
CA THR A 449 23.00 9.83 8.63
C THR A 449 22.33 9.95 7.26
N VAL A 450 21.63 8.92 6.77
CA VAL A 450 20.96 8.90 5.47
C VAL A 450 19.46 9.12 5.65
N SER A 451 18.95 10.26 5.17
CA SER A 451 17.50 10.49 5.05
C SER A 451 16.97 9.83 3.78
N VAL A 452 16.05 8.87 3.94
CA VAL A 452 15.44 8.12 2.83
C VAL A 452 14.55 9.03 1.98
N ASP A 453 13.86 9.99 2.58
CA ASP A 453 13.03 11.00 1.88
C ASP A 453 13.85 11.93 0.97
N ARG A 454 15.17 11.98 1.21
CA ARG A 454 16.16 12.78 0.46
C ARG A 454 17.06 11.91 -0.43
N LEU A 455 16.72 10.61 -0.57
CA LEU A 455 17.46 9.63 -1.35
C LEU A 455 16.84 9.45 -2.75
N MET A 456 17.58 9.81 -3.81
CA MET A 456 17.25 9.35 -5.15
C MET A 456 17.87 7.97 -5.37
N ASN A 457 17.02 6.96 -5.64
CA ASN A 457 17.47 5.60 -5.95
C ASN A 457 17.50 5.41 -7.47
N VAL A 458 18.63 5.00 -8.04
CA VAL A 458 18.75 4.65 -9.47
C VAL A 458 18.99 3.16 -9.64
N SER A 459 18.01 2.51 -10.24
CA SER A 459 18.04 1.13 -10.73
C SER A 459 18.25 1.09 -12.25
N GLY A 460 18.68 -0.06 -12.77
CA GLY A 460 18.89 -0.25 -14.21
C GLY A 460 20.18 0.38 -14.76
N SER A 461 20.31 0.39 -16.09
CA SER A 461 21.48 0.93 -16.79
C SER A 461 21.20 1.22 -18.27
N PRO A 462 21.72 2.33 -18.84
CA PRO A 462 21.84 2.55 -20.29
C PRO A 462 22.59 1.42 -21.05
N GLY A 463 23.31 0.56 -20.34
CA GLY A 463 23.92 -0.65 -20.90
C GLY A 463 22.93 -1.77 -21.19
N PHE A 464 21.75 -1.79 -20.56
CA PHE A 464 20.75 -2.83 -20.73
C PHE A 464 19.94 -2.61 -22.01
N GLY A 465 20.25 -3.38 -23.05
CA GLY A 465 19.51 -3.44 -24.32
C GLY A 465 18.20 -4.21 -24.19
N ALA A 466 17.32 -3.81 -23.26
CA ALA A 466 16.09 -4.53 -22.93
C ALA A 466 15.17 -4.78 -24.15
N TYR A 467 15.12 -3.83 -25.08
CA TYR A 467 14.39 -3.95 -26.34
C TYR A 467 15.06 -4.89 -27.35
N ASP A 468 16.38 -5.01 -27.31
CA ASP A 468 17.17 -5.88 -28.19
C ASP A 468 17.05 -7.33 -27.69
N ALA A 469 17.18 -7.52 -26.37
CA ALA A 469 16.99 -8.79 -25.69
C ALA A 469 15.56 -9.33 -25.83
N GLY A 470 14.55 -8.46 -25.80
CA GLY A 470 13.13 -8.83 -25.89
C GLY A 470 12.57 -9.10 -27.29
N ASP A 471 13.39 -9.17 -28.34
CA ASP A 471 12.90 -9.42 -29.72
C ASP A 471 12.72 -10.92 -30.01
N PHE A 472 11.56 -11.48 -29.66
CA PHE A 472 11.24 -12.90 -29.85
C PHE A 472 11.06 -13.37 -31.32
N GLY A 473 11.44 -12.53 -32.30
CA GLY A 473 11.32 -12.79 -33.74
C GLY A 473 10.17 -12.04 -34.41
N TRP A 474 9.42 -11.24 -33.65
CA TRP A 474 8.26 -10.47 -34.10
C TRP A 474 8.53 -8.95 -34.13
N GLY A 475 9.79 -8.58 -33.85
CA GLY A 475 10.25 -7.21 -33.68
C GLY A 475 10.26 -6.80 -32.20
N LYS A 476 11.29 -6.01 -31.83
CA LYS A 476 11.48 -5.45 -30.49
C LYS A 476 10.16 -4.95 -29.87
N PRO A 477 9.90 -5.18 -28.56
CA PRO A 477 8.70 -4.70 -27.89
C PRO A 477 8.51 -3.19 -28.10
N ARG A 478 7.27 -2.73 -28.12
CA ARG A 478 6.94 -1.30 -28.22
C ARG A 478 7.41 -0.55 -26.97
N ARG A 479 7.29 -1.18 -25.78
CA ARG A 479 7.76 -0.64 -24.50
C ARG A 479 8.21 -1.74 -23.56
N THR A 480 9.10 -1.39 -22.62
CA THR A 480 9.42 -2.21 -21.45
C THR A 480 9.30 -1.36 -20.19
N GLU A 481 8.86 -1.96 -19.09
CA GLU A 481 8.70 -1.29 -17.79
C GLU A 481 9.25 -2.13 -16.63
N ASN A 482 9.59 -1.46 -15.53
CA ASN A 482 9.77 -2.06 -14.21
C ASN A 482 8.48 -1.89 -13.41
N VAL A 483 7.92 -2.99 -12.92
CA VAL A 483 6.61 -3.01 -12.27
C VAL A 483 6.72 -2.76 -10.75
N ARG A 484 7.87 -3.01 -10.11
CA ARG A 484 8.11 -2.70 -8.70
C ARG A 484 9.05 -1.51 -8.54
N MET A 485 8.43 -0.33 -8.35
CA MET A 485 9.09 0.90 -7.93
C MET A 485 8.41 1.38 -6.65
N ASN A 486 9.09 1.22 -5.51
CA ASN A 486 8.49 1.20 -4.18
C ASN A 486 8.77 2.48 -3.36
N HIS A 487 9.49 3.48 -3.91
CA HIS A 487 9.92 4.68 -3.16
C HIS A 487 9.78 6.00 -3.96
N ASP A 488 9.57 7.12 -3.26
CA ASP A 488 9.52 8.47 -3.84
C ASP A 488 10.91 8.97 -4.26
N GLY A 489 11.13 9.11 -5.57
CA GLY A 489 12.44 9.43 -6.15
C GLY A 489 13.20 8.18 -6.61
N GLN A 490 12.53 7.04 -6.75
CA GLN A 490 13.10 5.90 -7.47
C GLN A 490 13.07 6.13 -8.98
N VAL A 491 14.15 5.71 -9.64
CA VAL A 491 14.40 5.81 -11.07
C VAL A 491 14.76 4.43 -11.61
N ALA A 492 14.28 4.08 -12.81
CA ALA A 492 14.76 2.93 -13.57
C ALA A 492 15.27 3.36 -14.95
N LEU A 493 16.47 2.89 -15.32
CA LEU A 493 17.13 3.19 -16.58
C LEU A 493 17.25 1.95 -17.47
N VAL A 494 16.90 2.07 -18.76
CA VAL A 494 17.27 1.11 -19.80
C VAL A 494 17.71 1.85 -21.07
N ARG A 495 18.40 1.16 -21.99
CA ARG A 495 18.63 1.71 -23.33
C ARG A 495 17.28 1.94 -24.04
N ALA A 496 17.13 3.05 -24.74
CA ALA A 496 15.90 3.30 -25.51
C ALA A 496 15.80 2.36 -26.73
N ARG A 497 14.58 2.22 -27.27
CA ARG A 497 14.26 1.30 -28.38
C ARG A 497 15.05 1.55 -29.67
N ASP A 498 15.50 2.79 -29.87
CA ASP A 498 16.33 3.23 -30.99
C ASP A 498 17.80 2.76 -30.89
N GLY A 499 18.22 2.25 -29.72
CA GLY A 499 19.59 1.83 -29.43
C GLY A 499 20.56 2.97 -29.08
N GLY A 500 20.18 4.23 -29.28
CA GLY A 500 21.02 5.42 -29.05
C GLY A 500 20.64 6.24 -27.82
N GLY A 501 19.36 6.23 -27.45
CA GLY A 501 18.82 6.95 -26.30
C GLY A 501 18.81 6.16 -24.99
N VAL A 502 18.20 6.76 -23.97
CA VAL A 502 17.92 6.13 -22.67
C VAL A 502 16.44 6.33 -22.34
N GLN A 503 15.72 5.24 -22.08
CA GLN A 503 14.41 5.31 -21.46
C GLN A 503 14.62 5.47 -19.94
N VAL A 504 13.90 6.44 -19.36
CA VAL A 504 13.91 6.73 -17.93
C VAL A 504 12.48 6.61 -17.41
N ALA A 505 12.24 5.66 -16.50
CA ALA A 505 11.04 5.63 -15.69
C ALA A 505 11.33 6.29 -14.34
N VAL A 506 10.40 7.11 -13.84
CA VAL A 506 10.48 7.74 -12.51
C VAL A 506 9.22 7.43 -11.71
N SER A 507 9.39 7.25 -10.40
CA SER A 507 8.32 7.07 -9.41
C SER A 507 8.43 8.17 -8.36
N MET A 508 7.37 8.97 -8.18
CA MET A 508 7.35 10.04 -7.17
C MET A 508 5.99 10.18 -6.48
N LEU A 509 6.00 10.62 -5.22
CA LEU A 509 4.78 10.70 -4.40
C LEU A 509 3.80 11.77 -4.90
N ARG A 510 4.29 12.88 -5.44
CA ARG A 510 3.47 13.97 -5.95
C ARG A 510 3.58 14.11 -7.46
N ARG A 511 2.43 14.28 -8.13
CA ARG A 511 2.36 14.47 -9.59
C ARG A 511 3.07 15.74 -10.06
N ASP A 512 3.02 16.81 -9.26
CA ASP A 512 3.71 18.06 -9.59
C ASP A 512 5.24 17.93 -9.52
N HIS A 513 5.80 17.04 -8.69
CA HIS A 513 7.21 16.66 -8.76
C HIS A 513 7.52 15.95 -10.09
N VAL A 514 6.69 15.02 -10.56
CA VAL A 514 6.86 14.34 -11.87
C VAL A 514 6.76 15.33 -13.04
N ASP A 515 5.79 16.26 -13.00
CA ASP A 515 5.62 17.28 -14.02
C ASP A 515 6.77 18.30 -14.02
N ALA A 516 7.23 18.74 -12.84
CA ALA A 516 8.41 19.59 -12.71
C ALA A 516 9.66 18.87 -13.25
N PHE A 517 9.83 17.59 -12.94
CA PHE A 517 10.93 16.76 -13.45
C PHE A 517 10.91 16.69 -14.97
N HIS A 518 9.75 16.39 -15.57
CA HIS A 518 9.54 16.41 -17.01
C HIS A 518 9.84 17.78 -17.64
N ILE A 519 9.42 18.89 -17.01
CA ILE A 519 9.73 20.26 -17.46
C ILE A 519 11.24 20.55 -17.40
N TYR A 520 11.94 20.14 -16.34
CA TYR A 520 13.38 20.34 -16.20
C TYR A 520 14.17 19.53 -17.24
N VAL A 521 13.81 18.26 -17.45
CA VAL A 521 14.48 17.35 -18.38
C VAL A 521 14.21 17.71 -19.85
N VAL A 522 12.94 17.92 -20.22
CA VAL A 522 12.52 18.10 -21.63
C VAL A 522 12.56 19.58 -22.06
N VAL A 523 12.01 20.48 -21.25
CA VAL A 523 11.82 21.89 -21.67
C VAL A 523 13.06 22.74 -21.38
N ARG A 524 13.60 22.70 -20.15
CA ARG A 524 14.76 23.55 -19.80
C ARG A 524 16.05 23.17 -20.53
N ALA A 525 16.26 21.91 -20.90
CA ALA A 525 17.40 21.52 -21.75
C ALA A 525 17.39 22.23 -23.12
N ILE A 526 16.20 22.35 -23.74
CA ILE A 526 16.02 23.04 -25.02
C ILE A 526 16.15 24.56 -24.85
N VAL A 527 15.53 25.13 -23.80
CA VAL A 527 15.59 26.58 -23.52
C VAL A 527 17.01 27.03 -23.16
N ALA A 528 17.76 26.25 -22.38
CA ALA A 528 19.15 26.55 -22.04
C ALA A 528 20.06 26.55 -23.28
N ALA A 529 19.90 25.58 -24.19
CA ALA A 529 20.63 25.56 -25.46
C ALA A 529 20.29 26.77 -26.36
N ARG A 530 19.02 27.21 -26.38
CA ARG A 530 18.58 28.44 -27.06
C ARG A 530 19.17 29.69 -26.40
N ALA A 531 19.12 29.80 -25.08
CA ALA A 531 19.67 30.92 -24.32
C ALA A 531 21.20 31.02 -24.44
N ALA A 532 21.92 29.89 -24.47
CA ALA A 532 23.35 29.85 -24.73
C ALA A 532 23.68 30.32 -26.15
N ARG A 533 22.94 29.87 -27.18
CA ARG A 533 23.06 30.38 -28.55
C ARG A 533 22.77 31.88 -28.66
N VAL A 534 21.77 32.39 -27.93
CA VAL A 534 21.48 33.83 -27.87
C VAL A 534 22.61 34.59 -27.17
N ARG A 535 23.07 34.18 -25.98
CA ARG A 535 24.21 34.80 -25.27
C ARG A 535 25.48 34.79 -26.14
N ALA A 536 25.75 33.71 -26.87
CA ALA A 536 26.87 33.62 -27.82
C ALA A 536 26.71 34.56 -29.02
N ALA A 537 25.52 34.62 -29.63
CA ALA A 537 25.21 35.55 -30.71
C ALA A 537 25.31 37.02 -30.25
N THR A 538 24.88 37.34 -29.03
CA THR A 538 25.06 38.67 -28.43
C THR A 538 26.54 38.98 -28.17
N LYS A 539 27.34 38.04 -27.63
CA LYS A 539 28.81 38.21 -27.49
C LYS A 539 29.49 38.43 -28.84
N ALA A 540 29.06 37.72 -29.89
CA ALA A 540 29.56 37.88 -31.25
C ALA A 540 29.18 39.26 -31.85
N ALA A 541 27.91 39.68 -31.70
CA ALA A 541 27.44 40.99 -32.16
C ALA A 541 28.11 42.16 -31.41
N VAL A 542 28.40 42.00 -30.11
CA VAL A 542 29.17 42.98 -29.32
C VAL A 542 30.62 43.04 -29.78
N ARG A 543 31.27 41.90 -30.07
CA ARG A 543 32.62 41.90 -30.68
C ARG A 543 32.64 42.53 -32.07
N ALA A 544 31.64 42.26 -32.92
CA ALA A 544 31.51 42.89 -34.23
C ALA A 544 31.36 44.42 -34.14
N ARG A 545 30.66 44.92 -33.11
CA ARG A 545 30.55 46.36 -32.78
C ARG A 545 31.83 47.01 -32.25
N HIS A 546 32.95 46.29 -32.14
CA HIS A 546 34.27 46.86 -31.85
C HIS A 546 35.24 46.83 -33.04
N LEU A 547 34.77 46.42 -34.23
CA LEU A 547 35.60 46.31 -35.45
C LEU A 547 35.17 47.26 -36.58
N CYS A 548 34.20 48.15 -36.36
CA CYS A 548 33.76 49.11 -37.38
C CYS A 548 33.46 50.50 -36.76
N PRO A 549 34.42 51.45 -36.82
CA PRO A 549 34.25 52.78 -36.27
C PRO A 549 33.82 53.79 -37.35
N GLN A 550 32.50 53.98 -37.57
CA GLN A 550 32.01 55.24 -38.14
C GLN A 550 30.51 55.52 -37.98
N ASN A 551 30.22 56.81 -37.87
CA ASN A 551 28.97 57.55 -38.07
C ASN A 551 27.79 57.38 -37.09
N VAL A 552 27.24 58.55 -36.77
CA VAL A 552 26.15 58.83 -35.83
C VAL A 552 24.83 58.92 -36.61
N GLN A 553 23.70 58.87 -35.89
CA GLN A 553 22.32 58.70 -36.40
C GLN A 553 22.07 57.23 -36.84
N THR A 554 21.17 56.46 -36.21
CA THR A 554 19.94 56.85 -35.50
C THR A 554 19.72 56.00 -34.23
N ARG A 555 19.36 56.63 -33.11
CA ARG A 555 18.93 55.93 -31.86
C ARG A 555 17.40 55.98 -31.70
N ARG A 556 16.71 54.84 -31.77
CA ARG A 556 15.45 54.57 -31.04
C ARG A 556 15.03 53.09 -31.13
N VAL A 557 14.13 52.69 -30.23
CA VAL A 557 13.44 51.39 -30.10
C VAL A 557 14.32 50.14 -29.83
N PHE A 558 14.49 49.78 -28.55
CA PHE A 558 13.86 48.58 -27.94
C PHE A 558 14.38 48.33 -26.51
N LEU A 559 13.54 48.60 -25.51
CA LEU A 559 13.65 48.08 -24.14
C LEU A 559 12.26 48.16 -23.47
N ALA A 560 12.05 47.40 -22.38
CA ALA A 560 10.76 47.09 -21.73
C ALA A 560 9.94 46.01 -22.47
N VAL A 561 9.16 45.14 -21.80
CA VAL A 561 8.74 45.08 -20.37
C VAL A 561 9.01 43.68 -19.78
N ILE A 562 9.26 43.61 -18.47
CA ILE A 562 9.08 42.39 -17.64
C ILE A 562 8.32 42.80 -16.35
N PHE A 563 7.23 42.08 -16.03
CA PHE A 563 6.26 42.30 -14.92
C PHE A 563 5.43 43.62 -15.03
N PRO A 564 4.16 43.64 -14.55
CA PRO A 564 3.82 43.65 -13.11
C PRO A 564 2.65 42.70 -12.71
N THR A 565 1.96 43.01 -11.60
CA THR A 565 1.14 42.16 -10.71
C THR A 565 -0.39 42.27 -10.88
N HIS A 566 -1.15 41.51 -10.07
CA HIS A 566 -2.62 41.43 -10.03
C HIS A 566 -3.38 42.76 -9.87
N ALA A 567 -4.48 42.91 -10.62
CA ALA A 567 -5.80 43.35 -10.13
C ALA A 567 -6.90 43.12 -11.20
N THR A 568 -8.15 42.94 -10.78
CA THR A 568 -9.39 42.83 -11.61
C THR A 568 -10.40 43.87 -11.11
N PRO A 569 -11.29 44.47 -11.94
CA PRO A 569 -12.27 43.72 -12.74
C PRO A 569 -12.66 44.21 -14.17
N THR A 570 -13.28 43.25 -14.87
CA THR A 570 -14.16 43.20 -16.07
C THR A 570 -15.08 44.40 -16.42
N PRO A 571 -15.77 44.39 -17.60
CA PRO A 571 -15.40 43.93 -18.96
C PRO A 571 -15.85 44.93 -20.09
N PRO A 572 -15.45 44.77 -21.37
CA PRO A 572 -16.22 43.97 -22.37
C PRO A 572 -15.31 43.32 -23.48
N ALA A 573 -15.80 43.02 -24.69
CA ALA A 573 -16.56 41.82 -25.09
C ALA A 573 -16.52 41.60 -26.63
N LEU A 574 -16.92 40.39 -27.12
CA LEU A 574 -17.09 39.99 -28.55
C LEU A 574 -15.76 39.90 -29.39
N GLU A 575 -15.61 39.07 -30.45
CA GLU A 575 -16.56 38.19 -31.16
C GLU A 575 -15.96 36.84 -31.67
N ARG A 576 -16.80 36.02 -32.33
CA ARG A 576 -16.73 34.54 -32.54
C ARG A 576 -15.93 34.03 -33.75
N ARG A 577 -15.66 32.70 -33.78
CA ARG A 577 -15.84 31.66 -34.88
C ARG A 577 -14.98 30.40 -34.52
N ARG A 578 -15.12 29.13 -34.97
CA ARG A 578 -16.16 28.18 -35.54
C ARG A 578 -15.45 26.77 -35.64
N TYR A 579 -16.02 25.56 -35.73
CA TYR A 579 -17.27 24.89 -35.24
C TYR A 579 -17.20 23.35 -35.55
N ILE A 580 -18.33 22.59 -35.58
CA ILE A 580 -18.55 21.19 -36.10
C ILE A 580 -18.53 20.01 -35.06
N THR A 581 -19.07 18.83 -35.44
CA THR A 581 -19.76 17.77 -34.65
C THR A 581 -19.82 16.41 -35.41
N TYR A 582 -19.90 15.20 -34.78
CA TYR A 582 -20.78 14.05 -35.21
C TYR A 582 -21.03 12.91 -34.14
N ARG A 583 -22.01 11.99 -34.37
CA ARG A 583 -22.79 11.10 -33.42
C ARG A 583 -23.23 9.76 -34.12
N HIS A 584 -23.92 8.70 -33.64
CA HIS A 584 -24.69 8.17 -32.45
C HIS A 584 -24.64 6.59 -32.52
N ALA A 585 -25.02 5.65 -31.60
CA ALA A 585 -25.82 5.50 -30.34
C ALA A 585 -27.25 4.84 -30.46
N VAL A 586 -27.52 3.68 -29.79
CA VAL A 586 -28.80 2.87 -29.80
C VAL A 586 -29.06 2.10 -28.46
N ARG A 587 -30.32 1.72 -28.10
CA ARG A 587 -30.75 1.09 -26.80
C ARG A 587 -32.16 0.41 -26.84
N ILE A 588 -32.44 -0.74 -26.18
CA ILE A 588 -33.79 -1.40 -26.01
C ILE A 588 -33.93 -2.13 -24.61
N ARG A 589 -35.16 -2.52 -24.15
CA ARG A 589 -35.53 -3.23 -22.88
C ARG A 589 -36.20 -4.64 -23.09
N PRO A 590 -37.10 -5.22 -22.22
CA PRO A 590 -36.81 -6.28 -21.22
C PRO A 590 -37.65 -7.60 -21.36
N VAL A 591 -37.56 -8.55 -20.40
CA VAL A 591 -38.23 -9.89 -20.41
C VAL A 591 -38.79 -10.32 -19.02
N ASP A 592 -39.72 -11.29 -19.04
CA ASP A 592 -40.59 -11.93 -18.02
C ASP A 592 -40.07 -12.14 -16.55
N PRO A 593 -40.92 -11.91 -15.52
CA PRO A 593 -40.60 -12.15 -14.10
C PRO A 593 -40.38 -13.61 -13.65
N LEU A 594 -41.10 -14.61 -14.18
CA LEU A 594 -41.10 -15.97 -13.61
C LEU A 594 -39.76 -16.70 -13.80
N LEU A 595 -38.96 -16.29 -14.78
CA LEU A 595 -37.60 -16.79 -15.00
C LEU A 595 -36.62 -16.38 -13.88
N LEU A 596 -36.85 -15.23 -13.23
CA LEU A 596 -35.95 -14.67 -12.21
C LEU A 596 -35.96 -15.47 -10.90
N CYS A 597 -37.09 -16.07 -10.51
CA CYS A 597 -37.19 -16.80 -9.24
C CYS A 597 -36.36 -18.09 -9.22
N ARG A 598 -36.23 -18.81 -10.35
CA ARG A 598 -35.44 -20.07 -10.41
C ARG A 598 -33.95 -19.85 -10.65
N LEU A 599 -33.53 -18.67 -11.12
CA LEU A 599 -32.11 -18.31 -11.28
C LEU A 599 -31.46 -17.83 -9.97
N ARG A 600 -32.24 -17.29 -9.03
CA ARG A 600 -31.73 -16.66 -7.79
C ARG A 600 -31.15 -17.63 -6.75
N SER A 601 -31.55 -18.91 -6.73
CA SER A 601 -31.11 -19.86 -5.69
C SER A 601 -29.81 -20.62 -5.99
N MET A 602 -29.42 -20.74 -7.27
CA MET A 602 -28.26 -21.53 -7.69
C MET A 602 -27.04 -20.69 -8.13
N LEU A 603 -27.17 -19.36 -8.18
CA LEU A 603 -26.09 -18.43 -8.51
C LEU A 603 -25.60 -17.70 -7.26
N ARG A 604 -24.80 -18.39 -6.42
CA ARG A 604 -23.82 -17.69 -5.60
C ARG A 604 -22.71 -17.20 -6.53
N ALA A 605 -22.82 -15.96 -6.99
CA ALA A 605 -21.75 -15.30 -7.71
C ALA A 605 -20.51 -15.17 -6.80
N PRO A 606 -19.29 -15.10 -7.36
CA PRO A 606 -18.19 -14.46 -6.64
C PRO A 606 -18.59 -13.00 -6.36
N ASP A 607 -18.21 -12.47 -5.20
CA ASP A 607 -18.64 -11.13 -4.79
C ASP A 607 -18.13 -10.06 -5.76
N THR A 608 -19.02 -9.59 -6.63
CA THR A 608 -18.86 -8.33 -7.35
C THR A 608 -18.68 -7.23 -6.31
N MET A 609 -17.56 -6.49 -6.38
CA MET A 609 -17.26 -5.41 -5.43
C MET A 609 -18.44 -4.42 -5.37
N ALA A 610 -19.17 -4.44 -4.26
CA ALA A 610 -20.29 -3.53 -4.03
C ALA A 610 -19.80 -2.08 -4.18
N SER A 611 -20.34 -1.40 -5.19
CA SER A 611 -19.93 -0.05 -5.56
C SER A 611 -20.80 0.96 -4.80
N VAL A 612 -20.28 1.46 -3.68
CA VAL A 612 -20.92 2.59 -3.00
C VAL A 612 -20.84 3.82 -3.90
N THR A 613 -21.99 4.29 -4.35
CA THR A 613 -22.15 5.44 -5.23
C THR A 613 -22.64 6.62 -4.39
N ILE A 614 -21.85 7.69 -4.33
CA ILE A 614 -22.27 8.93 -3.66
C ILE A 614 -23.34 9.62 -4.53
N VAL A 615 -24.47 9.97 -3.92
CA VAL A 615 -25.63 10.60 -4.56
C VAL A 615 -25.73 12.08 -4.21
N ASP A 616 -25.42 12.46 -2.96
CA ASP A 616 -25.44 13.84 -2.49
C ASP A 616 -24.34 14.09 -1.43
N VAL A 617 -23.87 15.33 -1.32
CA VAL A 617 -22.91 15.78 -0.30
C VAL A 617 -23.32 17.16 0.19
N SER A 618 -23.87 17.20 1.40
CA SER A 618 -24.32 18.42 2.07
C SER A 618 -23.45 18.74 3.30
N TYR A 619 -23.66 19.92 3.88
CA TYR A 619 -23.04 20.32 5.14
C TYR A 619 -24.14 20.72 6.13
N VAL A 620 -24.09 20.19 7.36
CA VAL A 620 -25.04 20.51 8.43
C VAL A 620 -24.38 21.52 9.37
N ALA A 621 -24.83 22.76 9.31
CA ALA A 621 -24.26 23.89 10.06
C ALA A 621 -24.52 23.79 11.57
N ALA A 622 -23.73 24.53 12.34
CA ALA A 622 -23.84 24.67 13.79
C ALA A 622 -23.60 26.14 14.21
N PRO A 623 -23.97 26.55 15.44
CA PRO A 623 -23.59 27.85 15.98
C PRO A 623 -22.05 28.01 16.07
N PRO A 624 -21.51 29.23 15.89
CA PRO A 624 -20.09 29.48 16.11
C PRO A 624 -19.72 29.35 17.60
N HIS A 625 -18.50 28.89 17.87
CA HIS A 625 -17.93 28.74 19.20
C HIS A 625 -16.52 29.35 19.28
N ALA A 626 -16.07 29.71 20.48
CA ALA A 626 -14.68 30.13 20.70
C ALA A 626 -13.70 28.97 20.43
N PRO A 627 -12.43 29.23 20.07
CA PRO A 627 -11.43 28.18 19.88
C PRO A 627 -11.22 27.33 21.14
N ILE A 628 -11.26 26.00 21.01
CA ILE A 628 -11.13 25.07 22.14
C ILE A 628 -9.80 24.31 22.01
N LYS A 629 -8.80 24.70 22.80
CA LYS A 629 -7.48 24.06 22.86
C LYS A 629 -7.58 22.57 23.19
N LEU A 630 -6.82 21.74 22.47
CA LEU A 630 -6.76 20.29 22.66
C LEU A 630 -5.58 19.86 23.54
N ASN A 631 -5.76 18.73 24.22
CA ASN A 631 -4.83 18.13 25.18
C ASN A 631 -4.30 16.74 24.77
N ALA A 632 -4.83 16.12 23.70
CA ALA A 632 -4.36 14.88 23.08
C ALA A 632 -4.84 14.77 21.61
N MET A 633 -4.28 13.85 20.81
CA MET A 633 -4.53 13.73 19.35
C MET A 633 -4.67 12.28 18.85
N GLU A 634 -5.74 11.95 18.09
CA GLU A 634 -5.89 10.77 17.18
C GLU A 634 -7.22 10.80 16.39
N ALA A 635 -7.68 9.73 15.69
CA ALA A 635 -8.97 9.64 14.94
C ALA A 635 -9.74 8.28 15.09
N GLN A 636 -11.08 8.31 15.23
CA GLN A 636 -12.01 7.15 15.33
C GLN A 636 -12.99 7.06 14.15
N TRP A 637 -13.36 5.83 13.75
CA TRP A 637 -14.22 5.56 12.57
C TRP A 637 -15.18 4.38 12.87
N HIS A 638 -16.50 4.62 12.81
CA HIS A 638 -17.54 3.67 13.24
C HIS A 638 -18.70 3.56 12.24
N LEU A 639 -19.42 2.44 12.25
CA LEU A 639 -20.58 2.18 11.38
C LEU A 639 -21.74 1.55 12.15
N LEU A 640 -22.96 2.03 11.90
CA LEU A 640 -24.22 1.43 12.34
C LEU A 640 -24.97 0.84 11.13
N LEU A 641 -25.55 -0.34 11.26
CA LEU A 641 -26.29 -1.05 10.22
C LEU A 641 -27.74 -1.33 10.66
N PHE A 642 -28.69 -0.90 9.84
CA PHE A 642 -30.13 -1.11 10.00
C PHE A 642 -30.69 -1.86 8.78
N ASP A 643 -31.76 -2.62 8.98
CA ASP A 643 -32.41 -3.44 7.96
C ASP A 643 -33.90 -3.08 7.88
N ALA A 644 -34.51 -3.24 6.70
CA ALA A 644 -35.93 -2.96 6.48
C ALA A 644 -36.75 -4.25 6.66
N GLY A 645 -36.81 -4.73 7.91
CA GLY A 645 -37.38 -6.04 8.24
C GLY A 645 -38.89 -6.16 8.02
N ASP A 646 -39.35 -7.34 7.60
CA ASP A 646 -40.77 -7.72 7.50
C ASP A 646 -41.35 -8.22 8.86
N ASP A 647 -40.55 -8.17 9.92
CA ASP A 647 -40.88 -8.60 11.29
C ASP A 647 -41.00 -7.37 12.22
N ASP A 648 -41.74 -7.46 13.34
CA ASP A 648 -42.20 -6.36 14.23
C ASP A 648 -41.14 -5.35 14.75
N ASP A 649 -39.85 -5.60 14.53
CA ASP A 649 -38.71 -4.77 14.95
C ASP A 649 -38.48 -3.54 14.02
N GLY A 650 -39.53 -2.72 13.83
CA GLY A 650 -39.46 -1.36 13.26
C GLY A 650 -39.26 -1.23 11.75
N HIS A 651 -40.33 -0.92 11.01
CA HIS A 651 -40.24 -0.59 9.57
C HIS A 651 -39.50 0.74 9.37
N LEU A 652 -38.32 0.71 8.75
CA LEU A 652 -37.58 1.91 8.32
C LEU A 652 -38.47 2.80 7.42
N PRO A 653 -38.60 4.11 7.69
CA PRO A 653 -39.31 5.04 6.80
C PRO A 653 -38.65 5.13 5.41
N PRO A 654 -39.28 5.78 4.42
CA PRO A 654 -38.66 6.05 3.13
C PRO A 654 -37.28 6.69 3.29
N PHE A 655 -36.29 6.22 2.51
CA PHE A 655 -34.89 6.59 2.71
C PHE A 655 -34.64 8.11 2.68
N ASP A 656 -35.41 8.85 1.89
CA ASP A 656 -35.29 10.31 1.80
C ASP A 656 -35.82 11.00 3.07
N ASP A 657 -36.88 10.47 3.69
CA ASP A 657 -37.42 10.92 4.99
C ASP A 657 -36.46 10.60 6.14
N VAL A 658 -35.81 9.42 6.08
CA VAL A 658 -34.73 9.02 6.99
C VAL A 658 -33.55 9.98 6.88
N VAL A 659 -33.07 10.27 5.66
CA VAL A 659 -31.98 11.23 5.41
C VAL A 659 -32.35 12.63 5.90
N GLN A 660 -33.58 13.08 5.66
CA GLN A 660 -34.05 14.38 6.12
C GLN A 660 -34.19 14.46 7.65
N SER A 661 -34.64 13.38 8.30
CA SER A 661 -34.72 13.27 9.76
C SER A 661 -33.34 13.26 10.42
N LEU A 662 -32.38 12.51 9.85
CA LEU A 662 -30.98 12.51 10.27
C LEU A 662 -30.36 13.92 10.13
N ARG A 663 -30.61 14.63 9.03
CA ARG A 663 -30.08 15.98 8.78
C ARG A 663 -30.64 17.03 9.75
N SER A 664 -31.96 17.03 9.97
CA SER A 664 -32.62 18.02 10.85
C SER A 664 -32.25 17.81 12.32
N SER A 665 -32.29 16.57 12.80
CA SER A 665 -31.88 16.20 14.16
C SER A 665 -30.40 16.44 14.42
N LEU A 666 -29.52 16.23 13.42
CA LEU A 666 -28.09 16.53 13.54
C LEU A 666 -27.87 18.03 13.74
N GLY A 667 -28.54 18.89 12.95
CA GLY A 667 -28.47 20.34 13.11
C GLY A 667 -28.95 20.82 14.48
N ALA A 668 -30.05 20.24 14.99
CA ALA A 668 -30.54 20.53 16.34
C ALA A 668 -29.58 20.05 17.44
N THR A 669 -28.98 18.86 17.29
CA THR A 669 -28.00 18.30 18.27
C THR A 669 -26.71 19.12 18.30
N LEU A 670 -26.27 19.61 17.14
CA LEU A 670 -25.11 20.49 17.01
C LEU A 670 -25.31 21.87 17.67
N ALA A 671 -26.54 22.26 18.04
CA ALA A 671 -26.75 23.45 18.87
C ALA A 671 -26.14 23.30 20.29
N THR A 672 -26.07 22.07 20.82
CA THR A 672 -25.37 21.76 22.08
C THR A 672 -23.99 21.14 21.86
N HIS A 673 -23.73 20.55 20.68
CA HIS A 673 -22.46 19.89 20.34
C HIS A 673 -21.63 20.64 19.28
N ALA A 674 -21.74 21.98 19.23
CA ALA A 674 -21.18 22.82 18.17
C ALA A 674 -19.70 22.54 17.78
N PRO A 675 -18.77 22.20 18.71
CA PRO A 675 -17.39 21.86 18.35
C PRO A 675 -17.25 20.65 17.41
N LEU A 676 -18.26 19.78 17.28
CA LEU A 676 -18.24 18.66 16.32
C LEU A 676 -18.39 19.13 14.86
N ALA A 677 -18.98 20.30 14.62
CA ALA A 677 -19.02 20.94 13.30
C ALA A 677 -17.78 21.78 12.98
N GLY A 678 -16.83 21.84 13.92
CA GLY A 678 -15.56 22.55 13.75
C GLY A 678 -14.53 21.77 12.93
N LYS A 679 -13.36 22.39 12.79
CA LYS A 679 -12.13 21.76 12.29
C LYS A 679 -11.05 21.83 13.39
N VAL A 680 -10.11 20.89 13.38
CA VAL A 680 -8.92 20.90 14.24
C VAL A 680 -7.82 21.69 13.54
N HIS A 681 -7.41 22.82 14.10
CA HIS A 681 -6.40 23.74 13.56
C HIS A 681 -5.11 23.70 14.39
N CYS A 682 -3.97 23.91 13.75
CA CYS A 682 -2.76 24.41 14.42
C CYS A 682 -2.83 25.94 14.48
N LEU A 683 -2.67 26.52 15.66
CA LEU A 683 -2.68 27.97 15.88
C LEU A 683 -1.27 28.53 15.66
N ALA A 684 -1.09 29.34 14.61
CA ALA A 684 0.22 29.83 14.17
C ALA A 684 0.97 30.63 15.25
N ASP A 685 0.25 31.41 16.06
CA ASP A 685 0.84 32.31 17.07
C ASP A 685 1.37 31.58 18.31
N THR A 686 0.91 30.35 18.58
CA THR A 686 1.25 29.59 19.80
C THR A 686 1.86 28.21 19.55
N GLY A 687 1.70 27.65 18.34
CA GLY A 687 2.06 26.27 18.02
C GLY A 687 1.17 25.22 18.69
N GLU A 688 -0.01 25.62 19.19
CA GLU A 688 -0.96 24.75 19.87
C GLU A 688 -2.07 24.28 18.93
N VAL A 689 -2.68 23.14 19.24
CA VAL A 689 -3.79 22.60 18.44
C VAL A 689 -5.12 22.92 19.12
N ALA A 690 -6.11 23.38 18.36
CA ALA A 690 -7.44 23.75 18.86
C ALA A 690 -8.57 23.40 17.89
N ILE A 691 -9.78 23.21 18.42
CA ILE A 691 -11.01 23.14 17.61
C ILE A 691 -11.45 24.57 17.30
N CYS A 692 -11.61 24.90 16.03
CA CYS A 692 -12.12 26.20 15.57
C CYS A 692 -13.39 26.03 14.74
N SER A 693 -14.34 26.96 14.85
CA SER A 693 -15.46 27.06 13.91
C SER A 693 -14.96 27.51 12.54
N SER A 694 -15.40 26.85 11.47
CA SER A 694 -15.03 27.25 10.10
C SER A 694 -15.93 28.39 9.62
N THR A 695 -15.42 29.63 9.67
CA THR A 695 -16.11 30.82 9.16
C THR A 695 -15.97 31.01 7.66
N GLU A 696 -14.98 30.36 7.04
CA GLU A 696 -14.75 30.32 5.60
C GLU A 696 -14.88 28.87 5.10
N ASP A 697 -15.26 28.71 3.83
CA ASP A 697 -15.51 27.46 3.09
C ASP A 697 -16.22 26.33 3.87
N GLY A 698 -17.56 26.35 3.80
CA GLY A 698 -18.42 25.19 4.06
C GLY A 698 -18.46 24.74 5.53
N GLY A 699 -18.61 25.68 6.47
CA GLY A 699 -18.74 25.35 7.89
C GLY A 699 -19.94 24.46 8.21
N GLY A 700 -19.69 23.35 8.90
CA GLY A 700 -20.70 22.33 9.22
C GLY A 700 -20.13 20.91 9.19
N VAL A 701 -20.89 19.95 9.73
CA VAL A 701 -20.60 18.52 9.58
C VAL A 701 -20.85 18.10 8.14
N ARG A 702 -19.84 17.51 7.48
CA ARG A 702 -19.99 16.92 6.15
C ARG A 702 -20.94 15.73 6.24
N PHE A 703 -22.04 15.77 5.50
CA PHE A 703 -23.07 14.73 5.47
C PHE A 703 -23.21 14.20 4.04
N VAL A 704 -22.76 12.96 3.83
CA VAL A 704 -22.79 12.25 2.55
C VAL A 704 -24.05 11.38 2.47
N VAL A 705 -24.73 11.38 1.34
CA VAL A 705 -25.77 10.41 1.00
C VAL A 705 -25.23 9.52 -0.11
N ALA A 706 -25.35 8.20 0.06
CA ALA A 706 -24.84 7.22 -0.89
C ALA A 706 -25.79 6.03 -1.06
N GLU A 707 -25.51 5.19 -2.06
CA GLU A 707 -26.27 3.97 -2.35
C GLU A 707 -25.34 2.82 -2.71
N THR A 708 -25.73 1.59 -2.37
CA THR A 708 -25.03 0.36 -2.78
C THR A 708 -26.00 -0.82 -2.87
N ASP A 709 -25.60 -1.83 -3.65
CA ASP A 709 -26.28 -3.12 -3.79
C ASP A 709 -25.95 -4.13 -2.67
N ALA A 710 -25.05 -3.79 -1.74
CA ALA A 710 -24.68 -4.63 -0.61
C ALA A 710 -25.89 -4.93 0.32
N ASP A 711 -26.10 -6.21 0.62
CA ASP A 711 -27.20 -6.72 1.45
C ASP A 711 -26.98 -6.41 2.95
N ALA A 712 -27.91 -5.67 3.54
CA ALA A 712 -27.91 -5.32 4.97
C ALA A 712 -27.93 -6.56 5.89
N ARG A 713 -28.72 -7.58 5.55
CA ARG A 713 -28.86 -8.83 6.33
C ARG A 713 -27.60 -9.70 6.24
N ARG A 714 -26.76 -9.51 5.22
CA ARG A 714 -25.46 -10.17 5.09
C ARG A 714 -24.36 -9.41 5.84
N LEU A 715 -24.32 -8.09 5.71
CA LEU A 715 -23.41 -7.23 6.48
C LEU A 715 -23.67 -7.30 8.00
N ALA A 716 -24.89 -7.67 8.40
CA ALA A 716 -25.28 -7.85 9.81
C ALA A 716 -24.78 -9.14 10.47
N ARG A 717 -24.12 -10.08 9.76
CA ARG A 717 -23.78 -11.42 10.27
C ARG A 717 -22.41 -11.54 10.93
N ASP A 718 -22.28 -12.52 11.82
CA ASP A 718 -21.00 -13.02 12.36
C ASP A 718 -20.28 -13.92 11.31
N GLU A 719 -20.15 -13.42 10.08
CA GLU A 719 -19.32 -13.95 8.99
C GLU A 719 -18.02 -13.11 8.89
N ASP A 720 -17.06 -13.52 8.06
CA ASP A 720 -15.85 -12.71 7.81
C ASP A 720 -16.21 -11.38 7.14
N HIS A 721 -15.70 -10.26 7.66
CA HIS A 721 -15.99 -8.94 7.10
C HIS A 721 -15.27 -8.71 5.78
N ASN A 722 -15.99 -8.26 4.76
CA ASN A 722 -15.39 -7.59 3.61
C ASN A 722 -14.95 -6.17 4.03
N ALA A 723 -13.74 -6.04 4.59
CA ALA A 723 -13.20 -4.79 5.13
C ALA A 723 -13.26 -3.62 4.13
N LEU A 724 -13.10 -3.89 2.83
CA LEU A 724 -13.21 -2.88 1.77
C LEU A 724 -14.65 -2.36 1.59
N THR A 725 -15.67 -3.22 1.74
CA THR A 725 -17.07 -2.79 1.77
C THR A 725 -17.35 -1.94 3.01
N PHE A 726 -16.91 -2.38 4.19
CA PHE A 726 -17.09 -1.62 5.43
C PHE A 726 -16.42 -0.23 5.36
N GLU A 727 -15.20 -0.12 4.83
CA GLU A 727 -14.52 1.18 4.66
C GLU A 727 -15.20 2.12 3.65
N ARG A 728 -16.02 1.61 2.72
CA ARG A 728 -16.83 2.44 1.79
C ARG A 728 -18.16 2.93 2.39
N LEU A 729 -18.60 2.34 3.51
CA LEU A 729 -19.85 2.73 4.18
C LEU A 729 -19.66 3.85 5.22
N VAL A 730 -18.41 4.30 5.44
CA VAL A 730 -18.05 5.43 6.31
C VAL A 730 -17.49 6.59 5.50
N PRO A 731 -17.73 7.85 5.91
CA PRO A 731 -17.30 9.01 5.14
C PRO A 731 -15.78 9.19 5.24
N GLU A 732 -15.12 9.26 4.08
CA GLU A 732 -13.69 9.58 4.04
C GLU A 732 -13.44 11.05 4.44
N VAL A 733 -12.50 11.22 5.36
CA VAL A 733 -11.98 12.49 5.85
C VAL A 733 -10.45 12.41 5.78
N ASP A 734 -9.84 13.40 5.12
CA ASP A 734 -8.40 13.58 5.19
C ASP A 734 -8.00 14.09 6.58
N MET A 735 -7.11 13.34 7.24
CA MET A 735 -6.54 13.64 8.55
C MET A 735 -5.01 13.81 8.47
N THR A 736 -4.44 13.87 7.25
CA THR A 736 -2.99 14.01 7.00
C THR A 736 -2.51 15.46 7.04
N SER A 737 -3.43 16.43 7.13
CA SER A 737 -3.12 17.83 7.34
C SER A 737 -4.22 18.54 8.13
N LEU A 738 -3.84 19.60 8.87
CA LEU A 738 -4.76 20.52 9.51
C LEU A 738 -4.99 21.74 8.58
N PRO A 739 -6.23 22.28 8.47
CA PRO A 739 -7.36 22.05 9.36
C PRO A 739 -8.23 20.82 9.00
N ALA A 740 -8.25 19.81 9.89
CA ALA A 740 -8.95 18.55 9.69
C ALA A 740 -10.40 18.59 10.25
N PRO A 741 -11.44 18.12 9.54
CA PRO A 741 -12.81 18.06 10.06
C PRO A 741 -12.95 17.24 11.36
N VAL A 742 -13.77 17.72 12.30
CA VAL A 742 -13.99 17.02 13.57
C VAL A 742 -14.96 15.84 13.45
N LEU A 743 -16.04 16.00 12.70
CA LEU A 743 -17.04 14.96 12.42
C LEU A 743 -17.44 14.98 10.94
N ALA A 744 -17.60 13.79 10.37
CA ALA A 744 -18.33 13.56 9.11
C ALA A 744 -19.29 12.38 9.27
N VAL A 745 -20.40 12.41 8.52
CA VAL A 745 -21.49 11.43 8.54
C VAL A 745 -21.76 10.93 7.11
N GLN A 746 -22.09 9.65 6.95
CA GLN A 746 -22.57 9.07 5.69
C GLN A 746 -23.83 8.22 5.92
N ALA A 747 -24.93 8.55 5.26
CA ALA A 747 -26.12 7.71 5.17
C ALA A 747 -26.13 6.98 3.83
N THR A 748 -25.98 5.64 3.85
CA THR A 748 -25.92 4.80 2.65
C THR A 748 -27.14 3.90 2.55
N ARG A 749 -27.89 3.96 1.45
CA ARG A 749 -28.97 3.00 1.15
C ARG A 749 -28.35 1.67 0.76
N LEU A 750 -28.81 0.59 1.39
CA LEU A 750 -28.34 -0.78 1.17
C LEU A 750 -29.29 -1.56 0.25
N GLY A 751 -28.77 -2.65 -0.32
CA GLY A 751 -29.58 -3.65 -1.02
C GLY A 751 -30.64 -4.23 -0.10
N GLY A 752 -31.88 -4.30 -0.58
CA GLY A 752 -33.05 -4.69 0.22
C GLY A 752 -33.74 -3.56 0.99
N GLY A 753 -33.20 -2.33 0.95
CA GLY A 753 -33.83 -1.14 1.57
C GLY A 753 -33.30 -0.77 2.95
N GLY A 754 -32.32 -1.50 3.48
CA GLY A 754 -31.63 -1.16 4.74
C GLY A 754 -30.81 0.14 4.67
N LEU A 755 -30.26 0.55 5.81
CA LEU A 755 -29.46 1.76 5.99
C LEU A 755 -28.11 1.41 6.63
N ALA A 756 -27.03 1.94 6.06
CA ALA A 756 -25.72 2.00 6.69
C ALA A 756 -25.42 3.46 7.08
N LEU A 757 -25.31 3.74 8.38
CA LEU A 757 -24.99 5.05 8.93
C LEU A 757 -23.55 5.07 9.46
N GLY A 758 -22.63 5.59 8.66
CA GLY A 758 -21.21 5.70 8.99
C GLY A 758 -20.86 7.04 9.63
N LEU A 759 -19.96 7.01 10.62
CA LEU A 759 -19.46 8.19 11.33
C LEU A 759 -17.93 8.17 11.40
N THR A 760 -17.32 9.31 11.08
CA THR A 760 -15.87 9.54 11.19
C THR A 760 -15.63 10.72 12.14
N VAL A 761 -14.87 10.51 13.22
CA VAL A 761 -14.69 11.49 14.31
C VAL A 761 -13.21 11.64 14.69
N HIS A 762 -12.74 12.86 14.90
CA HIS A 762 -11.39 13.11 15.39
C HIS A 762 -11.30 12.74 16.89
N HIS A 763 -10.53 11.69 17.24
CA HIS A 763 -10.37 11.12 18.59
C HIS A 763 -9.73 12.11 19.58
N ALA A 764 -8.93 13.04 19.04
CA ALA A 764 -8.45 14.25 19.70
C ALA A 764 -9.59 15.05 20.39
N VAL A 765 -10.75 15.07 19.75
CA VAL A 765 -11.94 15.77 20.22
C VAL A 765 -12.83 14.88 21.08
N ALA A 766 -12.93 13.58 20.82
CA ALA A 766 -13.82 12.67 21.53
C ALA A 766 -13.19 11.28 21.78
N ASP A 767 -13.35 10.75 23.00
CA ASP A 767 -13.19 9.30 23.24
C ASP A 767 -14.48 8.53 23.00
N GLY A 768 -14.46 7.20 23.16
CA GLY A 768 -15.64 6.35 22.96
C GLY A 768 -16.83 6.70 23.87
N ARG A 769 -16.60 7.22 25.10
CA ARG A 769 -17.67 7.70 25.97
C ARG A 769 -18.29 8.96 25.40
N SER A 770 -17.49 9.91 24.93
CA SER A 770 -17.98 11.12 24.25
C SER A 770 -18.68 10.82 22.92
N LEU A 771 -18.18 9.89 22.11
CA LEU A 771 -18.82 9.44 20.87
C LEU A 771 -20.23 8.89 21.13
N TRP A 772 -20.36 7.89 22.01
CA TRP A 772 -21.66 7.25 22.25
C TRP A 772 -22.67 8.20 22.92
N ARG A 773 -22.22 9.13 23.78
CA ARG A 773 -23.10 10.21 24.30
C ARG A 773 -23.57 11.18 23.21
N PHE A 774 -22.75 11.49 22.21
CA PHE A 774 -23.19 12.29 21.06
C PHE A 774 -24.20 11.53 20.20
N VAL A 775 -23.95 10.25 19.88
CA VAL A 775 -24.88 9.42 19.10
C VAL A 775 -26.21 9.25 19.84
N GLU A 776 -26.17 8.99 21.15
CA GLU A 776 -27.35 8.94 22.03
C GLU A 776 -28.13 10.26 22.01
N ALA A 777 -27.45 11.42 22.15
CA ALA A 777 -28.09 12.73 22.09
C ALA A 777 -28.69 13.03 20.71
N TRP A 778 -28.04 12.60 19.63
CA TRP A 778 -28.52 12.77 18.26
C TRP A 778 -29.74 11.90 17.97
N ALA A 779 -29.68 10.61 18.31
CA ALA A 779 -30.79 9.68 18.19
C ALA A 779 -32.01 10.14 19.00
N THR A 780 -31.78 10.58 20.25
CA THR A 780 -32.81 11.15 21.13
C THR A 780 -33.44 12.41 20.53
N THR A 781 -32.63 13.30 19.94
CA THR A 781 -33.14 14.48 19.21
C THR A 781 -33.92 14.10 17.94
N CYS A 782 -33.57 12.98 17.28
CA CYS A 782 -34.29 12.45 16.12
C CYS A 782 -35.66 11.87 16.48
N ARG A 783 -35.79 11.26 17.66
CA ARG A 783 -37.09 10.80 18.22
C ARG A 783 -37.99 11.94 18.72
N GLY A 784 -37.44 13.13 18.92
CA GLY A 784 -38.13 14.26 19.56
C GLY A 784 -38.15 14.18 21.09
N ASP A 785 -37.34 13.31 21.68
CA ASP A 785 -37.20 13.12 23.13
C ASP A 785 -36.39 14.26 23.78
N ALA A 786 -36.50 14.38 25.11
CA ALA A 786 -35.67 15.32 25.88
C ALA A 786 -34.18 14.90 25.87
N PRO A 787 -33.23 15.83 25.59
CA PRO A 787 -31.82 15.48 25.38
C PRO A 787 -31.15 14.94 26.67
N PRO A 788 -30.19 14.00 26.55
CA PRO A 788 -29.56 13.35 27.71
C PRO A 788 -28.91 14.33 28.68
N GLN A 789 -29.22 14.18 29.97
CA GLN A 789 -28.66 15.01 31.04
C GLN A 789 -27.47 14.33 31.74
N PRO A 790 -26.47 15.08 32.22
CA PRO A 790 -26.25 16.52 32.01
C PRO A 790 -25.80 16.84 30.57
N PRO A 791 -26.00 18.08 30.08
CA PRO A 791 -25.54 18.52 28.75
C PRO A 791 -24.01 18.41 28.62
N PRO A 792 -23.45 18.35 27.39
CA PRO A 792 -22.02 18.21 27.17
C PRO A 792 -21.24 19.45 27.65
N CYS A 793 -20.17 19.24 28.40
CA CYS A 793 -19.22 20.28 28.78
C CYS A 793 -17.91 20.13 28.01
N PHE A 794 -17.55 21.14 27.23
CA PHE A 794 -16.31 21.17 26.42
C PHE A 794 -15.14 21.88 27.12
N ASP A 795 -15.26 22.21 28.41
CA ASP A 795 -14.20 22.84 29.20
C ASP A 795 -13.02 21.89 29.44
N ARG A 796 -11.99 22.00 28.58
CA ARG A 796 -10.75 21.23 28.68
C ARG A 796 -9.92 21.58 29.91
N SER A 797 -10.18 22.71 30.58
CA SER A 797 -9.50 23.07 31.84
C SER A 797 -9.91 22.21 33.03
N ARG A 798 -10.93 21.34 32.89
CA ARG A 798 -11.28 20.33 33.90
C ARG A 798 -10.30 19.14 33.94
N VAL A 799 -9.64 18.81 32.83
CA VAL A 799 -8.64 17.73 32.80
C VAL A 799 -7.25 18.34 33.03
N ARG A 800 -6.91 18.52 34.31
CA ARG A 800 -5.64 19.15 34.72
C ARG A 800 -4.57 18.10 34.96
N MET A 801 -3.44 18.24 34.28
CA MET A 801 -2.20 17.54 34.59
C MET A 801 -1.12 18.57 34.98
N PRO A 802 -0.32 18.35 36.04
CA PRO A 802 0.83 19.20 36.35
C PRO A 802 1.80 19.28 35.15
N GLY A 803 2.09 20.48 34.67
CA GLY A 803 2.89 20.68 33.45
C GLY A 803 2.24 20.18 32.15
N GLY A 804 0.94 19.83 32.16
CA GLY A 804 0.24 19.19 31.04
C GLY A 804 0.29 19.96 29.72
N ASP A 805 0.35 21.29 29.80
CA ASP A 805 0.48 22.19 28.65
C ASP A 805 1.85 22.06 27.96
N ASP A 806 2.93 22.01 28.73
CA ASP A 806 4.29 21.77 28.20
C ASP A 806 4.50 20.33 27.77
N LEU A 807 3.83 19.38 28.45
CA LEU A 807 3.77 17.99 28.02
C LEU A 807 3.07 17.85 26.67
N ALA A 808 1.92 18.49 26.46
CA ALA A 808 1.21 18.50 25.18
C ALA A 808 2.07 19.15 24.07
N ARG A 809 2.68 20.33 24.34
CA ARG A 809 3.62 20.97 23.41
C ARG A 809 4.83 20.08 23.09
N THR A 810 5.33 19.30 24.05
CA THR A 810 6.44 18.35 23.86
C THR A 810 6.03 17.11 23.07
N ILE A 811 4.85 16.54 23.31
CA ILE A 811 4.27 15.42 22.56
C ILE A 811 4.05 15.83 21.10
N LEU A 812 3.46 17.00 20.85
CA LEU A 812 3.27 17.54 19.49
C LEU A 812 4.62 17.71 18.78
N ARG A 813 5.59 18.41 19.37
CA ARG A 813 6.95 18.57 18.80
C ARG A 813 7.68 17.24 18.55
N LYS A 814 7.35 16.17 19.27
CA LYS A 814 8.03 14.87 19.17
C LYS A 814 7.38 13.93 18.14
N TYR A 815 6.07 13.90 18.05
CA TYR A 815 5.32 12.93 17.24
C TYR A 815 4.53 13.56 16.07
N ALA A 816 4.39 14.88 16.04
CA ALA A 816 3.86 15.66 14.92
C ALA A 816 4.71 16.94 14.69
N PRO A 817 6.03 16.80 14.43
CA PRO A 817 6.92 17.96 14.27
C PRO A 817 6.57 18.83 13.05
N ASP A 818 5.95 18.24 12.02
CA ASP A 818 5.70 18.85 10.72
C ASP A 818 4.36 19.63 10.63
N LEU A 819 3.71 19.91 11.77
CA LEU A 819 2.41 20.58 11.81
C LEU A 819 2.43 21.91 11.01
N PRO A 820 1.42 22.17 10.16
CA PRO A 820 0.10 21.51 10.12
C PRO A 820 0.02 20.16 9.38
N VAL A 821 1.11 19.62 8.81
CA VAL A 821 1.12 18.26 8.25
C VAL A 821 1.15 17.23 9.38
N VAL A 822 0.38 16.14 9.25
CA VAL A 822 0.25 15.08 10.26
C VAL A 822 0.88 13.79 9.73
N THR A 823 2.18 13.65 9.99
CA THR A 823 2.98 12.47 9.65
C THR A 823 2.61 11.29 10.57
N MET A 824 1.60 10.50 10.19
CA MET A 824 1.22 9.28 10.93
C MET A 824 2.38 8.25 10.92
N PRO A 825 2.72 7.62 12.07
CA PRO A 825 3.73 6.56 12.11
C PRO A 825 3.44 5.42 11.13
N GLU A 826 4.45 4.98 10.39
CA GLU A 826 4.34 4.01 9.27
C GLU A 826 3.67 2.69 9.70
N ALA A 827 3.95 2.23 10.92
CA ALA A 827 3.36 1.05 11.55
C ALA A 827 1.82 1.10 11.71
N LEU A 828 1.19 2.27 11.56
CA LEU A 828 -0.27 2.45 11.61
C LEU A 828 -0.92 2.61 10.23
N HIS A 829 -0.14 2.61 9.13
CA HIS A 829 -0.62 3.07 7.82
C HIS A 829 -0.94 1.95 6.82
N GLN A 830 -0.09 0.93 6.68
CA GLN A 830 0.02 0.18 5.42
C GLN A 830 -0.84 -1.09 5.28
N ASP A 831 -1.23 -1.79 6.36
CA ASP A 831 -1.81 -3.15 6.27
C ASP A 831 -3.32 -3.29 6.58
N ARG A 832 -4.05 -2.20 6.90
CA ARG A 832 -5.40 -2.28 7.50
C ARG A 832 -6.50 -3.01 6.71
N LEU A 833 -6.34 -3.14 5.39
CA LEU A 833 -7.25 -3.88 4.50
C LEU A 833 -6.88 -5.37 4.33
N ARG A 834 -5.71 -5.79 4.82
CA ARG A 834 -5.24 -7.20 4.77
C ARG A 834 -5.69 -8.01 5.98
N PHE A 835 -5.98 -7.35 7.12
CA PHE A 835 -6.48 -8.03 8.31
C PHE A 835 -7.82 -8.72 8.02
N THR A 836 -7.89 -10.02 8.27
CA THR A 836 -9.17 -10.72 8.37
C THR A 836 -9.84 -10.25 9.66
N ARG A 837 -11.03 -9.67 9.53
CA ARG A 837 -11.84 -9.21 10.67
C ARG A 837 -13.05 -10.14 10.81
N ARG A 838 -13.27 -10.62 12.02
CA ARG A 838 -14.45 -11.41 12.40
C ARG A 838 -14.96 -10.87 13.72
N THR A 839 -16.27 -10.80 13.85
CA THR A 839 -16.94 -10.37 15.08
C THR A 839 -17.83 -11.49 15.58
N ILE A 840 -17.91 -11.61 16.89
CA ILE A 840 -18.67 -12.62 17.63
C ILE A 840 -19.51 -11.95 18.71
N THR A 841 -20.63 -12.56 19.08
CA THR A 841 -21.44 -12.15 20.24
C THR A 841 -21.33 -13.17 21.36
N LEU A 842 -20.92 -12.73 22.55
CA LEU A 842 -20.94 -13.51 23.78
C LEU A 842 -22.21 -13.20 24.57
N ASP A 843 -23.02 -14.22 24.85
CA ASP A 843 -24.26 -14.07 25.61
C ASP A 843 -24.01 -13.93 27.13
N ALA A 844 -25.03 -13.49 27.86
CA ALA A 844 -24.90 -13.29 29.31
C ALA A 844 -24.69 -14.62 30.10
N PRO A 845 -25.38 -15.73 29.80
CA PRO A 845 -25.04 -17.05 30.33
C PRO A 845 -23.59 -17.51 30.11
N GLN A 846 -23.00 -17.31 28.93
CA GLN A 846 -21.60 -17.59 28.61
C GLN A 846 -20.67 -16.74 29.49
N ILE A 847 -20.94 -15.43 29.59
CA ILE A 847 -20.19 -14.50 30.45
C ILE A 847 -20.34 -14.85 31.94
N ALA A 848 -21.48 -15.39 32.37
CA ALA A 848 -21.67 -15.89 33.73
C ALA A 848 -20.80 -17.13 34.00
N ARG A 849 -20.92 -18.18 33.17
CA ARG A 849 -20.11 -19.41 33.27
C ARG A 849 -18.60 -19.14 33.22
N LEU A 850 -18.18 -18.15 32.43
CA LEU A 850 -16.80 -17.69 32.34
C LEU A 850 -16.30 -17.07 33.66
N LYS A 851 -17.11 -16.19 34.29
CA LYS A 851 -16.79 -15.61 35.60
C LYS A 851 -16.78 -16.67 36.71
N GLU A 852 -17.76 -17.55 36.72
CA GLU A 852 -17.86 -18.67 37.66
C GLU A 852 -16.64 -19.61 37.55
N THR A 853 -16.18 -19.88 36.32
CA THR A 853 -14.98 -20.69 36.07
C THR A 853 -13.72 -19.99 36.56
N ILE A 854 -13.55 -18.69 36.31
CA ILE A 854 -12.42 -17.91 36.84
C ILE A 854 -12.41 -17.89 38.39
N VAL A 855 -13.58 -17.76 39.02
CA VAL A 855 -13.71 -17.78 40.50
C VAL A 855 -13.42 -19.17 41.05
N ARG A 856 -13.98 -20.24 40.48
CA ARG A 856 -13.76 -21.62 40.93
C ARG A 856 -12.28 -22.00 40.90
N VAL A 857 -11.57 -21.70 39.80
CA VAL A 857 -10.12 -21.96 39.69
C VAL A 857 -9.32 -21.16 40.73
N ALA A 858 -9.80 -19.98 41.15
CA ALA A 858 -9.18 -19.20 42.23
C ALA A 858 -9.43 -19.77 43.64
N GLU A 859 -10.51 -20.54 43.83
CA GLU A 859 -10.84 -21.22 45.08
C GLU A 859 -10.12 -22.58 45.19
N GLU A 860 -9.88 -23.24 44.06
CA GLU A 860 -9.17 -24.54 43.97
C GLU A 860 -7.63 -24.42 44.11
N ALA A 861 -7.06 -23.21 43.91
CA ALA A 861 -5.62 -22.97 43.92
C ALA A 861 -4.99 -23.00 45.34
N GLN A 862 -4.11 -23.99 45.59
CA GLN A 862 -3.38 -24.13 46.85
C GLN A 862 -2.36 -22.99 47.06
N GLY A 863 -2.71 -22.03 47.92
CA GLY A 863 -1.84 -20.89 48.25
C GLY A 863 -2.59 -19.70 48.87
N GLY A 864 -3.89 -19.58 48.60
CA GLY A 864 -4.79 -18.81 49.47
C GLY A 864 -4.64 -17.29 49.45
N ALA A 865 -4.27 -16.69 48.32
CA ALA A 865 -4.53 -15.28 48.04
C ALA A 865 -5.80 -15.16 47.17
N PRO A 866 -7.01 -15.16 47.76
CA PRO A 866 -8.25 -15.20 46.98
C PRO A 866 -8.37 -13.98 46.07
N MET A 867 -9.02 -14.16 44.91
CA MET A 867 -9.41 -13.04 44.04
C MET A 867 -10.25 -12.05 44.85
N ARG A 868 -9.65 -10.87 45.15
CA ARG A 868 -10.23 -9.91 46.11
C ARG A 868 -11.66 -9.45 45.75
N ARG A 869 -12.04 -9.54 44.46
CA ARG A 869 -13.39 -9.37 43.93
C ARG A 869 -13.55 -10.23 42.67
N ALA A 870 -14.74 -10.77 42.45
CA ALA A 870 -15.09 -11.47 41.21
C ALA A 870 -14.82 -10.60 39.95
N PRO A 871 -14.51 -11.20 38.79
CA PRO A 871 -14.12 -10.44 37.61
C PRO A 871 -15.31 -9.68 36.99
N SER A 872 -15.08 -8.44 36.60
CA SER A 872 -16.07 -7.67 35.82
C SER A 872 -16.26 -8.29 34.44
N THR A 873 -17.35 -7.94 33.74
CA THR A 873 -17.56 -8.42 32.37
C THR A 873 -16.39 -8.07 31.44
N PHE A 874 -15.83 -6.87 31.55
CA PHE A 874 -14.64 -6.46 30.80
C PHE A 874 -13.43 -7.35 31.12
N VAL A 875 -13.13 -7.57 32.41
CA VAL A 875 -12.01 -8.42 32.86
C VAL A 875 -12.17 -9.85 32.34
N ALA A 876 -13.35 -10.46 32.51
CA ALA A 876 -13.59 -11.84 32.09
C ALA A 876 -13.48 -12.01 30.57
N VAL A 877 -14.13 -11.13 29.80
CA VAL A 877 -14.09 -11.20 28.32
C VAL A 877 -12.68 -10.93 27.79
N ILE A 878 -11.93 -9.97 28.34
CA ILE A 878 -10.56 -9.71 27.89
C ILE A 878 -9.57 -10.79 28.35
N ALA A 879 -9.74 -11.38 29.53
CA ALA A 879 -8.97 -12.55 29.94
C ALA A 879 -9.16 -13.73 28.95
N LEU A 880 -10.40 -14.02 28.57
CA LEU A 880 -10.73 -15.00 27.54
C LEU A 880 -10.11 -14.65 26.18
N VAL A 881 -10.40 -13.47 25.65
CA VAL A 881 -9.96 -13.04 24.31
C VAL A 881 -8.43 -12.97 24.19
N TRP A 882 -7.72 -12.51 25.22
CA TRP A 882 -6.27 -12.50 25.24
C TRP A 882 -5.68 -13.92 25.30
N THR A 883 -6.26 -14.80 26.14
CA THR A 883 -5.90 -16.22 26.21
C THR A 883 -6.10 -16.91 24.84
N CYS A 884 -7.26 -16.75 24.20
CA CYS A 884 -7.53 -17.32 22.88
C CYS A 884 -6.57 -16.80 21.80
N ALA A 885 -6.20 -15.51 21.84
CA ALA A 885 -5.32 -14.91 20.83
C ALA A 885 -3.84 -15.29 21.02
N VAL A 886 -3.39 -15.54 22.25
CA VAL A 886 -2.05 -16.07 22.51
C VAL A 886 -1.99 -17.56 22.21
N ARG A 887 -2.98 -18.35 22.64
CA ARG A 887 -3.08 -19.79 22.30
C ARG A 887 -3.27 -20.05 20.80
N GLY A 888 -3.95 -19.15 20.09
CA GLY A 888 -4.13 -19.17 18.64
C GLY A 888 -2.91 -18.70 17.83
N ARG A 889 -1.77 -18.41 18.47
CA ARG A 889 -0.50 -18.01 17.84
C ARG A 889 0.65 -18.88 18.36
N SER A 890 1.64 -19.15 17.51
CA SER A 890 2.84 -19.91 17.89
C SER A 890 3.87 -19.01 18.60
N ILE A 891 3.55 -18.54 19.81
CA ILE A 891 4.44 -17.70 20.62
C ILE A 891 5.31 -18.60 21.53
N PRO A 892 6.64 -18.41 21.62
CA PRO A 892 7.49 -19.21 22.52
C PRO A 892 7.05 -19.08 23.99
N PRO A 893 7.05 -20.16 24.79
CA PRO A 893 6.49 -20.13 26.15
C PRO A 893 7.12 -19.11 27.10
N ASP A 894 8.42 -18.85 26.96
CA ASP A 894 9.17 -17.91 27.80
C ASP A 894 9.18 -16.47 27.27
N ASP A 895 8.59 -16.22 26.09
CA ASP A 895 8.50 -14.89 25.51
C ASP A 895 7.38 -14.06 26.15
N ASP A 896 7.66 -12.78 26.36
CA ASP A 896 6.70 -11.82 26.91
C ASP A 896 5.58 -11.48 25.89
N VAL A 897 4.33 -11.59 26.36
CA VAL A 897 3.11 -11.15 25.67
C VAL A 897 2.47 -9.98 26.41
N PHE A 898 1.83 -9.10 25.64
CA PHE A 898 1.36 -7.81 26.13
C PHE A 898 -0.11 -7.59 25.79
N LEU A 899 -0.82 -6.92 26.70
CA LEU A 899 -2.20 -6.49 26.51
C LEU A 899 -2.32 -5.02 26.91
N PHE A 900 -2.71 -4.17 25.97
CA PHE A 900 -2.91 -2.75 26.18
C PHE A 900 -4.39 -2.37 26.01
N PHE A 901 -4.89 -1.54 26.92
CA PHE A 901 -6.25 -0.98 26.85
C PHE A 901 -6.28 0.41 27.49
N PHE A 902 -7.25 1.23 27.09
CA PHE A 902 -7.50 2.53 27.72
C PHE A 902 -8.51 2.41 28.86
N ALA A 903 -8.31 3.20 29.92
CA ALA A 903 -9.23 3.33 31.05
C ALA A 903 -9.72 4.78 31.19
N ASP A 904 -11.03 4.95 31.46
CA ASP A 904 -11.65 6.25 31.68
C ASP A 904 -11.31 6.79 33.09
N ILE A 905 -10.75 7.99 33.15
CA ILE A 905 -10.30 8.62 34.40
C ILE A 905 -11.13 9.84 34.80
N ARG A 906 -12.22 10.19 34.09
CA ARG A 906 -13.08 11.36 34.43
C ARG A 906 -13.46 11.42 35.90
N ASP A 907 -13.87 10.26 36.42
CA ASP A 907 -14.41 10.05 37.76
C ASP A 907 -13.29 9.66 38.78
N ARG A 908 -12.01 9.81 38.38
CA ARG A 908 -10.79 9.48 39.15
C ARG A 908 -9.78 10.64 39.27
N LEU A 909 -9.96 11.71 38.51
CA LEU A 909 -9.20 12.95 38.68
C LEU A 909 -9.62 13.66 39.98
N ASP A 910 -8.73 14.48 40.54
CA ASP A 910 -9.04 15.39 41.65
C ASP A 910 -8.79 16.85 41.23
N PRO A 911 -9.85 17.70 41.11
CA PRO A 911 -11.26 17.33 41.15
C PRO A 911 -11.68 16.48 39.93
N PRO A 912 -12.77 15.69 40.01
CA PRO A 912 -13.29 14.93 38.87
C PRO A 912 -13.68 15.84 37.69
N ALA A 913 -13.45 15.36 36.46
CA ALA A 913 -13.82 16.11 35.26
C ALA A 913 -15.34 16.23 35.06
N GLY A 914 -16.11 15.31 35.66
CA GLY A 914 -17.57 15.25 35.58
C GLY A 914 -18.10 14.38 34.44
N ALA A 915 -19.28 13.80 34.63
CA ALA A 915 -19.95 12.96 33.63
C ALA A 915 -20.44 13.75 32.39
N ASP A 916 -20.53 15.06 32.50
CA ASP A 916 -20.76 16.03 31.43
C ASP A 916 -19.54 16.22 30.50
N TYR A 917 -18.31 15.89 30.94
CA TYR A 917 -17.09 16.19 30.17
C TYR A 917 -17.04 15.50 28.79
N PHE A 918 -17.01 16.33 27.75
CA PHE A 918 -16.92 15.94 26.34
C PHE A 918 -15.50 16.18 25.82
N GLY A 919 -14.74 15.08 25.71
CA GLY A 919 -13.33 15.08 25.35
C GLY A 919 -12.69 13.72 25.55
N ALA A 920 -11.44 13.55 25.10
CA ALA A 920 -10.64 12.44 25.58
C ALA A 920 -10.31 12.66 27.07
N CYS A 921 -10.55 11.66 27.90
CA CYS A 921 -10.16 11.64 29.32
C CYS A 921 -9.77 10.21 29.73
N LEU A 922 -8.69 9.72 29.12
CA LEU A 922 -8.24 8.34 29.21
C LEU A 922 -6.81 8.27 29.76
N THR A 923 -6.49 7.18 30.46
CA THR A 923 -5.11 6.74 30.71
C THR A 923 -4.88 5.36 30.10
N GLY A 924 -3.63 5.00 29.87
CA GLY A 924 -3.24 3.73 29.24
C GLY A 924 -2.86 2.67 30.28
N CYS A 925 -3.42 1.48 30.15
CA CYS A 925 -3.07 0.30 30.94
C CYS A 925 -2.27 -0.67 30.08
N LEU A 926 -1.11 -1.13 30.55
CA LEU A 926 -0.31 -2.16 29.89
C LEU A 926 -0.11 -3.34 30.85
N VAL A 927 -0.67 -4.50 30.48
CA VAL A 927 -0.47 -5.79 31.16
C VAL A 927 0.63 -6.55 30.44
N LYS A 928 1.44 -7.29 31.21
CA LYS A 928 2.55 -8.10 30.74
C LYS A 928 2.52 -9.46 31.43
N LEU A 929 2.57 -10.56 30.67
CA LEU A 929 2.76 -11.94 31.15
C LEU A 929 3.69 -12.69 30.19
N PRO A 930 4.40 -13.75 30.60
CA PRO A 930 5.06 -14.67 29.68
C PRO A 930 4.02 -15.60 29.03
N ALA A 931 4.19 -15.98 27.77
CA ALA A 931 3.18 -16.72 27.01
C ALA A 931 2.74 -18.03 27.69
N ARG A 932 3.65 -18.75 28.36
CA ARG A 932 3.36 -19.99 29.12
C ARG A 932 2.22 -19.84 30.13
N GLU A 933 2.08 -18.69 30.77
CA GLU A 933 1.02 -18.42 31.75
C GLU A 933 -0.37 -18.29 31.10
N LEU A 934 -0.43 -18.05 29.78
CA LEU A 934 -1.68 -18.10 29.00
C LEU A 934 -1.89 -19.45 28.28
N HIS A 935 -0.87 -20.31 28.23
CA HIS A 935 -1.02 -21.71 27.82
C HIS A 935 -1.36 -22.67 28.99
N ALA A 936 -1.12 -22.26 30.24
CA ALA A 936 -1.43 -23.02 31.45
C ALA A 936 -2.94 -23.29 31.64
N GLU A 937 -3.27 -24.24 32.51
CA GLU A 937 -4.67 -24.62 32.83
C GLU A 937 -5.42 -23.48 33.55
N ASP A 938 -4.73 -22.71 34.38
CA ASP A 938 -5.24 -21.55 35.12
C ASP A 938 -5.17 -20.24 34.33
N ALA A 939 -4.85 -20.27 33.04
CA ALA A 939 -4.62 -19.09 32.19
C ALA A 939 -5.70 -18.00 32.30
N LEU A 940 -6.99 -18.38 32.36
CA LEU A 940 -8.10 -17.43 32.50
C LEU A 940 -8.06 -16.68 33.85
N LEU A 941 -7.66 -17.35 34.93
CA LEU A 941 -7.44 -16.73 36.24
C LEU A 941 -6.23 -15.80 36.21
N THR A 942 -5.09 -16.28 35.71
CA THR A 942 -3.84 -15.51 35.67
C THR A 942 -3.97 -14.26 34.81
N ALA A 943 -4.62 -14.35 33.66
CA ALA A 943 -5.00 -13.20 32.84
C ALA A 943 -5.96 -12.24 33.59
N ALA A 944 -7.04 -12.74 34.19
CA ALA A 944 -8.01 -11.91 34.90
C ALA A 944 -7.40 -11.18 36.10
N ALA A 945 -6.53 -11.85 36.86
CA ALA A 945 -5.82 -11.29 38.01
C ALA A 945 -4.83 -10.19 37.58
N ALA A 946 -4.06 -10.41 36.50
CA ALA A 946 -3.12 -9.42 35.96
C ALA A 946 -3.84 -8.17 35.43
N VAL A 947 -4.98 -8.34 34.74
CA VAL A 947 -5.83 -7.22 34.32
C VAL A 947 -6.42 -6.49 35.53
N GLN A 948 -6.93 -7.19 36.54
CA GLN A 948 -7.45 -6.58 37.77
C GLN A 948 -6.39 -5.80 38.55
N ASP A 949 -5.17 -6.34 38.69
CA ASP A 949 -4.06 -5.65 39.36
C ASP A 949 -3.65 -4.37 38.60
N THR A 950 -3.61 -4.43 37.27
CA THR A 950 -3.33 -3.25 36.43
C THR A 950 -4.43 -2.19 36.56
N ILE A 951 -5.71 -2.60 36.58
CA ILE A 951 -6.84 -1.70 36.84
C ILE A 951 -6.80 -1.12 38.26
N ARG A 952 -6.37 -1.89 39.26
CA ARG A 952 -6.18 -1.41 40.63
C ARG A 952 -5.09 -0.34 40.69
N LYS A 953 -3.90 -0.61 40.15
CA LYS A 953 -2.78 0.34 40.12
C LYS A 953 -3.17 1.65 39.44
N MET A 954 -3.87 1.57 38.30
CA MET A 954 -4.44 2.73 37.61
C MET A 954 -5.52 3.46 38.44
N ALA A 955 -6.28 2.77 39.28
CA ALA A 955 -7.25 3.42 40.18
C ALA A 955 -6.61 4.02 41.45
N GLU A 956 -5.43 3.55 41.84
CA GLU A 956 -4.63 4.07 42.96
C GLU A 956 -3.76 5.27 42.52
N ASP A 957 -3.22 5.26 41.31
CA ASP A 957 -2.50 6.37 40.66
C ASP A 957 -2.91 6.50 39.17
N PRO A 958 -3.95 7.29 38.85
CA PRO A 958 -4.45 7.44 37.47
C PRO A 958 -3.50 8.16 36.51
N LEU A 959 -2.44 8.82 37.02
CA LEU A 959 -1.56 9.69 36.25
C LEU A 959 -0.08 9.23 36.24
N GLY A 960 0.27 8.18 37.00
CA GLY A 960 1.66 7.78 37.23
C GLY A 960 1.94 6.27 37.18
N SER A 961 3.11 5.90 37.71
CA SER A 961 3.84 4.62 37.55
C SER A 961 4.18 4.19 36.10
N TRP A 962 3.23 4.19 35.18
CA TRP A 962 3.47 4.08 33.73
C TRP A 962 2.76 5.24 33.02
N PRO A 963 3.47 6.15 32.35
CA PRO A 963 2.84 7.31 31.73
C PRO A 963 1.98 6.88 30.53
N GLY A 964 0.66 6.82 30.72
CA GLY A 964 -0.29 6.42 29.67
C GLY A 964 -0.24 7.30 28.40
N TRP A 965 0.24 8.54 28.52
CA TRP A 965 0.53 9.44 27.40
C TRP A 965 1.76 9.03 26.57
N GLU A 966 2.57 8.08 27.05
CA GLU A 966 3.62 7.42 26.29
C GLU A 966 3.13 6.15 25.56
N PHE A 967 1.82 5.95 25.35
CA PHE A 967 1.35 4.89 24.44
C PHE A 967 1.96 5.02 23.03
N LEU A 968 2.28 6.25 22.58
CA LEU A 968 3.04 6.51 21.35
C LEU A 968 4.48 5.98 21.37
N LYS A 969 5.04 5.63 22.55
CA LYS A 969 6.27 4.82 22.63
C LYS A 969 6.02 3.37 22.28
N LEU A 970 4.83 2.77 22.44
CA LEU A 970 4.58 1.38 22.02
C LEU A 970 4.86 1.20 20.52
N ALA A 971 4.50 2.21 19.70
CA ALA A 971 4.78 2.23 18.27
C ALA A 971 6.25 2.54 17.89
N GLY A 972 7.12 2.88 18.85
CA GLY A 972 8.49 3.34 18.58
C GLY A 972 9.57 2.82 19.54
N ASN A 973 9.23 1.92 20.46
CA ASN A 973 10.13 1.39 21.49
C ASN A 973 10.38 -0.11 21.28
N ARG A 974 11.65 -0.49 21.22
CA ARG A 974 12.08 -1.88 20.96
C ARG A 974 11.77 -2.88 22.09
N SER A 975 11.16 -2.45 23.19
CA SER A 975 10.86 -3.30 24.35
C SER A 975 9.45 -3.92 24.36
N VAL A 976 8.59 -3.62 23.39
CA VAL A 976 7.27 -4.26 23.23
C VAL A 976 7.12 -4.70 21.77
N PRO A 977 7.25 -6.00 21.46
CA PRO A 977 7.02 -6.51 20.11
C PRO A 977 5.54 -6.37 19.73
N LEU A 978 5.25 -5.65 18.64
CA LEU A 978 3.88 -5.36 18.22
C LEU A 978 3.12 -6.65 17.82
N ASP A 979 3.81 -7.64 17.26
CA ASP A 979 3.31 -8.99 16.97
C ASP A 979 2.85 -9.77 18.22
N ARG A 980 3.24 -9.31 19.42
CA ARG A 980 2.89 -9.90 20.73
C ARG A 980 2.00 -8.98 21.57
N LEU A 981 1.55 -7.86 21.00
CA LEU A 981 0.68 -6.88 21.65
C LEU A 981 -0.76 -7.07 21.19
N MET A 982 -1.65 -7.38 22.13
CA MET A 982 -3.09 -7.19 21.95
C MET A 982 -3.46 -5.74 22.29
N ASN A 983 -4.22 -5.09 21.42
CA ASN A 983 -4.80 -3.77 21.68
C ASN A 983 -6.32 -3.91 21.85
N VAL A 984 -6.87 -3.42 22.96
CA VAL A 984 -8.33 -3.38 23.17
C VAL A 984 -8.84 -1.95 23.06
N SER A 985 -9.80 -1.78 22.15
CA SER A 985 -10.64 -0.59 22.01
C SER A 985 -12.07 -0.89 22.47
N GLY A 986 -12.84 0.16 22.79
CA GLY A 986 -14.22 -0.01 23.24
C GLY A 986 -14.38 -0.48 24.69
N SER A 987 -15.59 -0.93 25.05
CA SER A 987 -15.93 -1.42 26.39
C SER A 987 -17.25 -2.20 26.38
N SER A 988 -17.34 -3.26 27.19
CA SER A 988 -18.61 -3.96 27.48
C SER A 988 -19.67 -3.05 28.14
N GLY A 989 -19.27 -1.86 28.61
CA GLY A 989 -20.18 -0.84 29.13
C GLY A 989 -20.83 0.04 28.05
N PHE A 990 -20.33 0.06 26.82
CA PHE A 990 -20.85 0.92 25.76
C PHE A 990 -22.10 0.33 25.13
N GLY A 991 -23.26 0.89 25.46
CA GLY A 991 -24.57 0.60 24.86
C GLY A 991 -24.72 1.19 23.46
N ALA A 992 -23.82 0.82 22.54
CA ALA A 992 -23.79 1.34 21.17
C ALA A 992 -25.12 1.13 20.41
N TYR A 993 -25.76 -0.01 20.65
CA TYR A 993 -27.09 -0.35 20.12
C TYR A 993 -28.21 0.48 20.73
N ASP A 994 -28.12 0.82 22.02
CA ASP A 994 -29.11 1.62 22.73
C ASP A 994 -29.01 3.10 22.30
N ALA A 995 -27.78 3.61 22.20
CA ALA A 995 -27.47 4.95 21.72
C ALA A 995 -27.84 5.15 20.23
N GLY A 996 -27.79 4.09 19.42
CA GLY A 996 -28.05 4.11 17.99
C GLY A 996 -29.51 4.01 17.56
N ASP A 997 -30.49 4.00 18.47
CA ASP A 997 -31.92 3.91 18.11
C ASP A 997 -32.50 5.29 17.76
N PHE A 998 -32.51 5.64 16.47
CA PHE A 998 -33.04 6.90 15.94
C PHE A 998 -34.58 7.02 15.95
N GLY A 999 -35.30 6.06 16.55
CA GLY A 999 -36.76 5.96 16.49
C GLY A 999 -37.28 4.94 15.49
N TRP A 1000 -36.37 4.17 14.89
CA TRP A 1000 -36.67 3.10 13.93
C TRP A 1000 -36.19 1.73 14.46
N GLY A 1001 -35.95 1.63 15.76
CA GLY A 1001 -35.37 0.47 16.42
C GLY A 1001 -33.84 0.52 16.45
N LYS A 1002 -33.27 -0.26 17.38
CA LYS A 1002 -31.81 -0.44 17.50
C LYS A 1002 -31.24 -1.01 16.20
N PRO A 1003 -30.04 -0.57 15.76
CA PRO A 1003 -29.36 -1.16 14.62
C PRO A 1003 -29.22 -2.68 14.77
N ARG A 1004 -29.25 -3.42 13.65
CA ARG A 1004 -28.97 -4.87 13.65
C ARG A 1004 -27.49 -5.16 13.90
N ARG A 1005 -26.58 -4.21 13.59
CA ARG A 1005 -25.15 -4.33 13.91
C ARG A 1005 -24.47 -2.97 14.10
N THR A 1006 -23.45 -2.91 14.94
CA THR A 1006 -22.44 -1.82 14.96
C THR A 1006 -21.05 -2.41 14.72
N GLU A 1007 -20.16 -1.70 14.03
CA GLU A 1007 -18.77 -2.13 13.81
C GLU A 1007 -17.75 -0.98 13.89
N ASN A 1008 -16.53 -1.29 14.33
CA ASN A 1008 -15.38 -0.40 14.24
C ASN A 1008 -14.69 -0.62 12.88
N VAL A 1009 -14.68 0.41 12.03
CA VAL A 1009 -14.30 0.26 10.62
C VAL A 1009 -12.79 0.47 10.38
N ARG A 1010 -12.06 1.06 11.33
CA ARG A 1010 -10.58 1.18 11.24
C ARG A 1010 -9.89 0.43 12.38
N MET A 1011 -9.83 -0.89 12.23
CA MET A 1011 -8.90 -1.74 12.96
C MET A 1011 -7.59 -1.82 12.16
N ASN A 1012 -6.48 -1.36 12.75
CA ASN A 1012 -5.22 -1.07 12.08
C ASN A 1012 -4.04 -1.95 12.58
N HIS A 1013 -4.30 -2.96 13.42
CA HIS A 1013 -3.27 -3.76 14.09
C HIS A 1013 -3.63 -5.26 14.16
N ASP A 1014 -2.62 -6.15 14.14
CA ASP A 1014 -2.78 -7.60 14.22
C ASP A 1014 -2.95 -8.08 15.67
N GLY A 1015 -4.17 -8.43 16.05
CA GLY A 1015 -4.57 -8.65 17.43
C GLY A 1015 -5.23 -7.42 18.06
N GLN A 1016 -5.78 -6.52 17.23
CA GLN A 1016 -6.70 -5.49 17.73
C GLN A 1016 -8.07 -6.10 18.01
N VAL A 1017 -8.67 -5.64 19.11
CA VAL A 1017 -9.99 -6.01 19.60
C VAL A 1017 -10.85 -4.75 19.72
N ALA A 1018 -12.14 -4.84 19.42
CA ALA A 1018 -13.13 -3.82 19.78
C ALA A 1018 -14.29 -4.45 20.56
N LEU A 1019 -14.64 -3.84 21.70
CA LEU A 1019 -15.75 -4.27 22.56
C LEU A 1019 -16.92 -3.28 22.54
N VAL A 1020 -18.14 -3.79 22.43
CA VAL A 1020 -19.39 -3.07 22.78
C VAL A 1020 -20.34 -4.01 23.52
N ARG A 1021 -21.35 -3.47 24.20
CA ARG A 1021 -22.47 -4.28 24.72
C ARG A 1021 -23.23 -4.90 23.54
N ALA A 1022 -23.70 -6.14 23.68
CA ALA A 1022 -24.56 -6.79 22.69
C ALA A 1022 -25.94 -6.11 22.59
N ARG A 1023 -26.61 -6.24 21.43
CA ARG A 1023 -27.88 -5.58 21.08
C ARG A 1023 -29.00 -5.80 22.10
N ASP A 1024 -29.14 -7.04 22.55
CA ASP A 1024 -30.36 -7.54 23.20
C ASP A 1024 -30.42 -7.23 24.70
N GLY A 1025 -29.56 -6.31 25.18
CA GLY A 1025 -29.64 -5.67 26.50
C GLY A 1025 -29.26 -6.53 27.71
N GLY A 1026 -29.43 -7.86 27.65
CA GLY A 1026 -29.31 -8.80 28.77
C GLY A 1026 -27.92 -8.98 29.41
N GLY A 1027 -26.92 -8.14 29.07
CA GLY A 1027 -25.58 -8.18 29.63
C GLY A 1027 -24.51 -8.87 28.77
N GLY A 1028 -24.86 -9.29 27.55
CA GLY A 1028 -23.94 -9.81 26.54
C GLY A 1028 -22.94 -8.78 26.01
N VAL A 1029 -21.91 -9.25 25.32
CA VAL A 1029 -20.81 -8.44 24.74
C VAL A 1029 -20.52 -8.87 23.32
N GLN A 1030 -20.48 -7.92 22.40
CA GLN A 1030 -19.92 -8.12 21.07
C GLN A 1030 -18.41 -7.89 21.10
N VAL A 1031 -17.65 -8.80 20.52
CA VAL A 1031 -16.19 -8.74 20.37
C VAL A 1031 -15.86 -8.77 18.89
N ALA A 1032 -15.34 -7.67 18.34
CA ALA A 1032 -14.69 -7.65 17.04
C ALA A 1032 -13.21 -7.94 17.20
N VAL A 1033 -12.65 -8.84 16.37
CA VAL A 1033 -11.20 -9.12 16.32
C VAL A 1033 -10.65 -8.93 14.91
N SER A 1034 -9.43 -8.40 14.84
CA SER A 1034 -8.69 -8.12 13.60
C SER A 1034 -7.34 -8.83 13.67
N MET A 1035 -7.07 -9.76 12.75
CA MET A 1035 -5.77 -10.45 12.68
C MET A 1035 -5.24 -10.57 11.24
N LEU A 1036 -3.91 -10.61 11.08
CA LEU A 1036 -3.26 -10.55 9.76
C LEU A 1036 -3.39 -11.85 8.96
N ARG A 1037 -3.42 -13.00 9.65
CA ARG A 1037 -3.58 -14.31 9.02
C ARG A 1037 -4.93 -14.92 9.36
N ARG A 1038 -5.57 -15.55 8.36
CA ARG A 1038 -6.86 -16.23 8.50
C ARG A 1038 -6.81 -17.41 9.47
N ASP A 1039 -5.73 -18.18 9.44
CA ASP A 1039 -5.54 -19.32 10.35
C ASP A 1039 -5.39 -18.88 11.81
N HIS A 1040 -4.83 -17.70 12.10
CA HIS A 1040 -4.88 -17.12 13.45
C HIS A 1040 -6.32 -16.81 13.90
N VAL A 1041 -7.20 -16.33 13.00
CA VAL A 1041 -8.63 -16.07 13.32
C VAL A 1041 -9.38 -17.37 13.57
N ASP A 1042 -9.14 -18.40 12.76
CA ASP A 1042 -9.80 -19.71 12.90
C ASP A 1042 -9.26 -20.49 14.12
N ALA A 1043 -7.97 -20.35 14.46
CA ALA A 1043 -7.39 -20.88 15.70
C ALA A 1043 -7.90 -20.14 16.95
N PHE A 1044 -7.97 -18.80 16.93
CA PHE A 1044 -8.59 -17.99 17.97
C PHE A 1044 -10.05 -18.42 18.22
N HIS A 1045 -10.81 -18.63 17.15
CA HIS A 1045 -12.20 -19.11 17.23
C HIS A 1045 -12.28 -20.53 17.79
N SER A 1046 -11.35 -21.43 17.44
CA SER A 1046 -11.25 -22.77 18.02
C SER A 1046 -11.00 -22.73 19.54
N GLU A 1047 -10.03 -21.93 20.00
CA GLU A 1047 -9.73 -21.76 21.43
C GLU A 1047 -10.90 -21.10 22.20
N LEU A 1048 -11.60 -20.15 21.57
CA LEU A 1048 -12.80 -19.53 22.14
C LEU A 1048 -13.89 -20.57 22.43
N HIS A 1049 -14.21 -21.44 21.48
CA HIS A 1049 -15.22 -22.50 21.70
C HIS A 1049 -14.78 -23.46 22.81
N LYS A 1050 -13.51 -23.90 22.81
CA LYS A 1050 -12.96 -24.79 23.87
C LYS A 1050 -13.07 -24.18 25.28
N LEU A 1051 -12.93 -22.85 25.41
CA LEU A 1051 -12.95 -22.15 26.69
C LEU A 1051 -14.34 -21.65 27.13
N LEU A 1052 -15.36 -21.73 26.26
CA LEU A 1052 -16.76 -21.37 26.57
C LEU A 1052 -17.66 -22.58 26.89
N GLY A 1053 -17.31 -23.76 26.39
CA GLY A 1053 -18.03 -25.03 26.59
C GLY A 1053 -19.09 -25.32 25.53
#